data_AF-A0A3R7DZJ7-F1
#
_entry.id   AF-A0A3R7DZJ7-F1
#
_cell.length_a   1.000
_cell.length_b   1.000
_cell.length_c   1.000
_cell.angle_alpha   90.00
_cell.angle_beta   90.00
_cell.angle_gamma   90.00
#
_symmetry.space_group_name_H-M   'P 1'
#
loop_
_entity.id
_entity.type
_entity.pdbx_description
1 polymer ?
#
loop_
_entity_poly.entity_id
_entity_poly.type
_entity_poly.pdbx_seq_one_letter_code
_entity_poly.pdbx_strand_id
1 'polypeptide(L)'
;MDPIFGRFATRDRMFYDSPSADGAGTDTPDDTHRYAPATAVSWADWRRSRRHPWTVWMPPEPHLPDQGWKVHVTALPDAAATVLEIVSAYCHRHGVAFKHLVDERALDAVLAKDADRSGAGKFITLYPPSVERLEHCLVTLDEALGGRPGPYILSDLRWNAGPLFVRYGAFTDHEVIVDGEALAAVRDLRSGAWVPDRREAGFHVPPWVELPGFLQRQLEALGNEPPAGFPEITGALHYSNAGGVYTGMLDGTPVIVKEARPFAGWTPDGRDAVARLRDEERTLRALGGVVRVPEVRASFDAHGHRFIVLEQLPGQPLDRVVSTTSPLTAAVSTAQERHAYRDRMLLVLDALRGEISRLHASGRAHGDLHPANVLVGADGSVGLIDLEMSVPAASRAAAVLGAAGFALPDETDPVRRDEHALACIELYVFLPLTSVLALQPAKARSLVAEAAATFDLPRDWSERVAARLSHERGDDSRGGGHRLSHPTSTPTIKQVAEQLLADATPHRLDRLWPGDPRQFREPRFSLAHGALGVALALDAAGIALPAELRAWVEQSISEAWDDHPRLGLMDGAAGAIWACRRLGFIAEASTLRERLHGVDLADATVGSDLASGLPGIGLALLAEPGDPGALEPAIAIVDRLSEHWGPIGADAPPAPVVSPRRGGLMGGASGTALLALRLFERTRDRRFLETARRALAVDLRSLRRDSDGSLQVDQGWRLLPYLAHGSAGIGLVLAQYLSHEPDDELHDALRGIIRAASAPFVVQPGLFAGRAGLAIFLQSLEATGHASAETVRARDHHLSQMRLHALEAPAGVRVVGDGMLRASCDLATGAAGVLLALVAASPHAQTTDQPLLPLLPPVLAPVGPPAAIEPRR
;
A
#
# COMPACT_ATOMS: atom_id res chain seq x y z
N MET A 1 4.70 -4.85 2.87
CA MET A 1 3.30 -4.57 2.49
C MET A 1 3.00 -3.13 2.88
N ASP A 2 2.24 -2.38 2.11
CA ASP A 2 1.84 -1.01 2.48
C ASP A 2 0.95 -1.06 3.75
N PRO A 3 1.26 -0.28 4.81
CA PRO A 3 0.47 -0.26 6.05
C PRO A 3 -1.02 0.03 5.86
N ILE A 4 -1.41 0.66 4.73
CA ILE A 4 -2.81 0.97 4.45
C ILE A 4 -3.71 -0.27 4.45
N PHE A 5 -3.24 -1.41 3.96
CA PHE A 5 -4.07 -2.60 3.79
C PHE A 5 -4.52 -3.20 5.13
N GLY A 6 -3.63 -3.25 6.13
CA GLY A 6 -3.97 -3.75 7.46
C GLY A 6 -5.09 -2.94 8.11
N ARG A 7 -5.03 -1.61 8.00
CA ARG A 7 -6.03 -0.69 8.53
C ARG A 7 -7.41 -0.88 7.93
N PHE A 8 -7.49 -1.03 6.61
CA PHE A 8 -8.76 -1.19 5.88
C PHE A 8 -9.29 -2.63 5.89
N ALA A 9 -8.51 -3.61 6.35
CA ALA A 9 -8.95 -4.99 6.50
C ALA A 9 -9.74 -5.24 7.80
N THR A 10 -9.92 -4.26 8.66
CA THR A 10 -10.44 -4.49 10.02
C THR A 10 -11.97 -4.68 10.11
N ARG A 11 -12.76 -4.06 9.23
CA ARG A 11 -14.23 -4.02 9.33
C ARG A 11 -14.95 -5.17 8.62
N ASP A 12 -14.48 -5.55 7.44
CA ASP A 12 -15.08 -6.61 6.63
C ASP A 12 -14.09 -7.77 6.47
N ARG A 13 -14.61 -9.01 6.49
CA ARG A 13 -13.79 -10.23 6.42
C ARG A 13 -13.34 -10.57 5.00
N MET A 14 -14.08 -10.12 4.00
CA MET A 14 -13.88 -10.43 2.58
C MET A 14 -13.28 -9.25 1.82
N PHE A 15 -13.73 -8.03 2.07
CA PHE A 15 -13.32 -6.83 1.33
C PHE A 15 -12.59 -5.81 2.21
N TYR A 16 -11.81 -4.91 1.59
CA TYR A 16 -11.32 -3.72 2.29
C TYR A 16 -12.48 -2.75 2.50
N ASP A 17 -12.54 -2.08 3.65
CA ASP A 17 -13.52 -1.02 3.90
C ASP A 17 -12.94 0.13 4.72
N SER A 18 -13.53 1.30 4.56
CA SER A 18 -13.13 2.51 5.26
C SER A 18 -13.38 2.34 6.76
N PRO A 19 -12.34 2.52 7.61
CA PRO A 19 -12.51 2.56 9.06
C PRO A 19 -13.44 3.67 9.54
N SER A 20 -13.74 4.65 8.66
CA SER A 20 -14.55 5.85 8.92
C SER A 20 -16.00 5.73 8.46
N ALA A 21 -16.36 4.71 7.66
CA ALA A 21 -17.68 4.58 7.06
C ALA A 21 -18.69 4.01 8.08
N ASP A 22 -18.99 4.77 9.12
CA ASP A 22 -20.29 4.64 9.77
C ASP A 22 -21.27 5.37 8.86
N GLY A 23 -22.27 4.64 8.36
CA GLY A 23 -23.21 5.13 7.38
C GLY A 23 -23.75 6.51 7.75
N ALA A 24 -23.71 7.43 6.78
CA ALA A 24 -24.56 8.59 6.83
C ALA A 24 -26.02 8.09 7.00
N GLY A 25 -26.58 8.20 8.21
CA GLY A 25 -28.03 8.13 8.39
C GLY A 25 -28.62 7.25 9.50
N THR A 26 -27.87 6.60 10.38
CA THR A 26 -28.50 5.95 11.54
C THR A 26 -27.75 6.23 12.85
N ASP A 27 -28.34 7.12 13.67
CA ASP A 27 -28.12 7.14 15.12
C ASP A 27 -28.61 5.80 15.69
N THR A 28 -27.77 4.76 15.61
CA THR A 28 -27.98 3.55 16.41
C THR A 28 -27.50 3.80 17.84
N PRO A 29 -28.15 3.23 18.87
CA PRO A 29 -28.01 3.65 20.27
C PRO A 29 -26.74 3.13 20.97
N ASP A 30 -25.69 2.77 20.23
CA ASP A 30 -24.43 2.27 20.79
C ASP A 30 -23.40 3.41 20.93
N ASP A 31 -23.87 4.57 21.43
CA ASP A 31 -23.13 5.85 21.57
C ASP A 31 -22.27 5.89 22.85
N THR A 32 -22.09 4.76 23.55
CA THR A 32 -21.44 4.63 24.86
C THR A 32 -19.92 4.75 24.83
N HIS A 33 -19.29 4.61 23.65
CA HIS A 33 -17.83 4.63 23.48
C HIS A 33 -17.30 5.91 22.81
N ARG A 34 -18.15 6.95 22.66
CA ARG A 34 -17.77 8.21 22.01
C ARG A 34 -17.29 9.25 23.02
N TYR A 35 -16.25 9.99 22.64
CA TYR A 35 -15.74 11.09 23.44
C TYR A 35 -16.57 12.36 23.23
N ALA A 36 -16.97 13.00 24.32
CA ALA A 36 -17.69 14.26 24.34
C ALA A 36 -16.88 15.34 25.07
N PRO A 37 -16.94 16.62 24.63
CA PRO A 37 -16.32 17.72 25.35
C PRO A 37 -17.07 18.05 26.64
N ALA A 38 -16.53 19.01 27.40
CA ALA A 38 -17.00 19.38 28.71
C ALA A 38 -18.50 19.67 28.78
N THR A 39 -19.18 19.02 29.73
CA THR A 39 -20.64 19.15 29.90
C THR A 39 -21.04 20.35 30.76
N ALA A 40 -20.08 20.91 31.51
CA ALA A 40 -20.30 22.08 32.36
C ALA A 40 -20.36 23.42 31.58
N VAL A 41 -20.17 23.40 30.26
CA VAL A 41 -20.18 24.59 29.39
C VAL A 41 -21.11 24.39 28.19
N SER A 42 -21.59 25.48 27.59
CA SER A 42 -22.50 25.43 26.43
C SER A 42 -21.73 25.49 25.12
N TRP A 43 -21.91 24.49 24.26
CA TRP A 43 -21.27 24.44 22.93
C TRP A 43 -22.16 24.93 21.78
N ALA A 44 -23.34 25.51 22.08
CA ALA A 44 -24.35 25.86 21.08
C ALA A 44 -23.83 26.86 20.02
N ASP A 45 -22.98 27.80 20.42
CA ASP A 45 -22.45 28.84 19.54
C ASP A 45 -21.18 28.40 18.78
N TRP A 46 -20.63 27.21 19.10
CA TRP A 46 -19.43 26.68 18.44
C TRP A 46 -19.80 25.92 17.17
N ARG A 47 -19.00 26.11 16.11
CA ARG A 47 -19.15 25.30 14.90
C ARG A 47 -18.49 23.94 15.13
N ARG A 48 -19.26 22.88 14.91
CA ARG A 48 -18.81 21.49 15.01
C ARG A 48 -18.73 20.85 13.62
N SER A 49 -17.61 20.23 13.30
CA SER A 49 -17.45 19.38 12.11
C SER A 49 -16.94 18.01 12.53
N ARG A 50 -17.57 16.94 12.02
CA ARG A 50 -17.10 15.55 12.23
C ARG A 50 -16.40 15.09 10.96
N ARG A 51 -15.12 14.76 11.06
CA ARG A 51 -14.27 14.22 9.98
C ARG A 51 -13.46 13.07 10.56
N HIS A 52 -14.03 11.85 10.57
CA HIS A 52 -13.40 10.70 11.22
C HIS A 52 -11.92 10.54 10.78
N PRO A 53 -10.98 10.38 11.73
CA PRO A 53 -11.20 10.06 13.15
C PRO A 53 -11.43 11.26 14.08
N TRP A 54 -11.56 12.49 13.56
CA TRP A 54 -11.59 13.73 14.35
C TRP A 54 -12.99 14.35 14.48
N THR A 55 -13.26 14.93 15.64
CA THR A 55 -14.28 15.97 15.82
C THR A 55 -13.58 17.31 16.00
N VAL A 56 -13.95 18.31 15.18
CA VAL A 56 -13.36 19.65 15.17
C VAL A 56 -14.36 20.64 15.77
N TRP A 57 -13.87 21.51 16.65
CA TRP A 57 -14.62 22.54 17.34
C TRP A 57 -13.98 23.90 17.06
N MET A 58 -14.77 24.79 16.45
CA MET A 58 -14.35 26.15 16.09
C MET A 58 -15.17 27.17 16.89
N PRO A 59 -14.54 28.20 17.48
CA PRO A 59 -15.25 29.26 18.16
C PRO A 59 -16.08 30.10 17.17
N PRO A 60 -17.06 30.90 17.65
CA PRO A 60 -17.93 31.71 16.79
C PRO A 60 -17.19 32.70 15.88
N GLU A 61 -16.10 33.30 16.36
CA GLU A 61 -15.26 34.27 15.65
C GLU A 61 -13.81 33.77 15.54
N PRO A 62 -13.54 32.75 14.71
CA PRO A 62 -12.21 32.16 14.63
C PRO A 62 -11.26 33.09 13.87
N HIS A 63 -10.32 33.70 14.59
CA HIS A 63 -9.16 34.38 14.00
C HIS A 63 -7.98 33.42 14.03
N LEU A 64 -7.97 32.45 13.11
CA LEU A 64 -6.86 31.48 12.98
C LEU A 64 -6.00 31.84 11.77
N PRO A 65 -4.66 31.93 11.92
CA PRO A 65 -3.76 32.00 10.78
C PRO A 65 -3.79 30.68 9.99
N ASP A 66 -3.30 30.67 8.75
CA ASP A 66 -3.16 29.44 7.94
C ASP A 66 -2.22 28.41 8.56
N GLN A 67 -1.31 28.86 9.43
CA GLN A 67 -0.29 28.03 10.08
C GLN A 67 0.20 28.65 11.38
N GLY A 68 0.74 27.82 12.26
CA GLY A 68 1.29 28.27 13.53
C GLY A 68 1.74 27.13 14.43
N TRP A 69 2.02 27.46 15.69
CA TRP A 69 2.31 26.49 16.72
C TRP A 69 1.02 25.83 17.23
N LYS A 70 0.98 24.51 17.24
CA LYS A 70 -0.13 23.70 17.77
C LYS A 70 0.29 23.02 19.05
N VAL A 71 -0.67 22.82 19.95
CA VAL A 71 -0.49 21.99 21.14
C VAL A 71 -1.18 20.65 20.90
N HIS A 72 -0.44 19.56 21.01
CA HIS A 72 -0.98 18.22 21.02
C HIS A 72 -1.03 17.69 22.45
N VAL A 73 -2.12 17.02 22.80
CA VAL A 73 -2.33 16.40 24.11
C VAL A 73 -2.44 14.90 23.91
N THR A 74 -1.72 14.14 24.73
CA THR A 74 -1.78 12.69 24.76
C THR A 74 -2.62 12.21 25.94
N ALA A 75 -3.19 11.00 25.83
CA ALA A 75 -3.92 10.38 26.91
C ALA A 75 -3.87 8.85 26.78
N LEU A 76 -3.97 8.18 27.92
CA LEU A 76 -4.28 6.75 27.98
C LEU A 76 -5.80 6.53 27.90
N PRO A 77 -6.28 5.34 27.47
CA PRO A 77 -7.70 5.07 27.33
C PRO A 77 -8.51 5.33 28.61
N ASP A 78 -7.99 4.95 29.77
CA ASP A 78 -8.63 5.13 31.07
C ASP A 78 -8.74 6.61 31.53
N ALA A 79 -7.83 7.47 31.06
CA ALA A 79 -7.78 8.89 31.40
C ALA A 79 -8.38 9.81 30.32
N ALA A 80 -8.63 9.30 29.12
CA ALA A 80 -8.98 10.09 27.94
C ALA A 80 -10.20 10.98 28.14
N ALA A 81 -11.28 10.45 28.72
CA ALA A 81 -12.50 11.22 28.98
C ALA A 81 -12.23 12.41 29.94
N THR A 82 -11.49 12.19 31.02
CA THR A 82 -11.12 13.24 31.98
C THR A 82 -10.19 14.28 31.37
N VAL A 83 -9.21 13.85 30.56
CA VAL A 83 -8.30 14.77 29.85
C VAL A 83 -9.11 15.65 28.89
N LEU A 84 -10.06 15.08 28.13
CA LEU A 84 -10.90 15.83 27.21
C LEU A 84 -11.80 16.83 27.95
N GLU A 85 -12.40 16.46 29.08
CA GLU A 85 -13.20 17.36 29.91
C GLU A 85 -12.39 18.61 30.30
N ILE A 86 -11.17 18.42 30.83
CA ILE A 86 -10.30 19.52 31.27
C ILE A 86 -9.87 20.39 30.09
N VAL A 87 -9.36 19.78 29.02
CA VAL A 87 -8.83 20.50 27.85
C VAL A 87 -9.93 21.26 27.12
N SER A 88 -11.10 20.64 26.91
CA SER A 88 -12.21 21.30 26.22
C SER A 88 -12.82 22.43 27.05
N ALA A 89 -12.90 22.30 28.39
CA ALA A 89 -13.29 23.41 29.27
C ALA A 89 -12.31 24.59 29.19
N TYR A 90 -11.00 24.32 29.11
CA TYR A 90 -9.99 25.35 28.84
C TYR A 90 -10.21 26.01 27.48
N CYS A 91 -10.35 25.21 26.42
CA CYS A 91 -10.58 25.72 25.06
C CYS A 91 -11.83 26.61 24.98
N HIS A 92 -12.92 26.18 25.63
CA HIS A 92 -14.15 26.95 25.71
C HIS A 92 -13.93 28.30 26.42
N ARG A 93 -13.33 28.29 27.62
CA ARG A 93 -13.08 29.50 28.43
C ARG A 93 -12.21 30.53 27.70
N HIS A 94 -11.26 30.06 26.90
CA HIS A 94 -10.27 30.91 26.26
C HIS A 94 -10.54 31.13 24.76
N GLY A 95 -11.59 30.54 24.17
CA GLY A 95 -11.90 30.67 22.75
C GLY A 95 -10.84 30.04 21.83
N VAL A 96 -10.24 28.92 22.22
CA VAL A 96 -9.22 28.22 21.43
C VAL A 96 -9.86 27.13 20.60
N ALA A 97 -9.66 27.17 19.28
CA ALA A 97 -10.11 26.09 18.41
C ALA A 97 -9.36 24.79 18.72
N PHE A 98 -10.04 23.65 18.62
CA PHE A 98 -9.43 22.36 18.90
C PHE A 98 -10.12 21.22 18.15
N LYS A 99 -9.45 20.09 18.07
CA LYS A 99 -10.03 18.81 17.62
C LYS A 99 -9.63 17.68 18.55
N HIS A 100 -10.46 16.65 18.64
CA HIS A 100 -10.17 15.44 19.41
C HIS A 100 -10.58 14.19 18.63
N LEU A 101 -10.02 13.04 19.00
CA LEU A 101 -10.46 11.75 18.46
C LEU A 101 -11.91 11.46 18.86
N VAL A 102 -12.66 10.86 17.95
CA VAL A 102 -14.12 10.70 18.08
C VAL A 102 -14.52 9.61 19.10
N ASP A 103 -13.75 8.53 19.21
CA ASP A 103 -14.08 7.38 20.05
C ASP A 103 -12.83 6.61 20.53
N GLU A 104 -13.05 5.62 21.40
CA GLU A 104 -12.01 4.73 21.94
C GLU A 104 -11.23 3.98 20.85
N ARG A 105 -11.89 3.52 19.79
CA ARG A 105 -11.23 2.78 18.69
C ARG A 105 -10.24 3.66 17.94
N ALA A 106 -10.58 4.93 17.72
CA ALA A 106 -9.68 5.90 17.13
C ALA A 106 -8.47 6.17 18.03
N LEU A 107 -8.66 6.20 19.36
CA LEU A 107 -7.56 6.32 20.32
C LEU A 107 -6.65 5.08 20.29
N ASP A 108 -7.20 3.87 20.37
CA ASP A 108 -6.43 2.63 20.27
C ASP A 108 -5.60 2.58 18.99
N ALA A 109 -6.17 3.03 17.86
CA ALA A 109 -5.46 3.08 16.58
C ALA A 109 -4.25 4.02 16.56
N VAL A 110 -4.27 5.15 17.30
CA VAL A 110 -3.10 6.04 17.41
C VAL A 110 -2.09 5.57 18.47
N LEU A 111 -2.50 4.65 19.36
CA LEU A 111 -1.64 4.03 20.36
C LEU A 111 -1.01 2.71 19.89
N ALA A 112 -1.56 2.07 18.85
CA ALA A 112 -1.08 0.82 18.28
C ALA A 112 0.39 0.86 17.83
N LYS A 113 1.01 -0.32 17.64
CA LYS A 113 2.43 -0.48 17.25
C LYS A 113 2.72 0.13 15.89
N ASP A 114 1.80 -0.07 14.95
CA ASP A 114 1.83 0.34 13.55
C ASP A 114 1.08 1.65 13.27
N ALA A 115 0.74 2.41 14.32
CA ALA A 115 0.12 3.72 14.20
C ALA A 115 0.92 4.64 13.26
N ASP A 116 0.21 5.36 12.38
CA ASP A 116 0.84 6.31 11.47
C ASP A 116 1.63 7.37 12.25
N ARG A 117 2.90 7.54 11.88
CA ARG A 117 3.84 8.39 12.64
C ARG A 117 3.37 9.82 12.79
N SER A 118 2.60 10.33 11.83
CA SER A 118 2.15 11.73 11.88
C SER A 118 1.07 11.97 12.95
N GLY A 119 0.28 10.92 13.24
CA GLY A 119 -0.82 10.93 14.20
C GLY A 119 -0.56 10.20 15.51
N ALA A 120 0.48 9.37 15.57
CA ALA A 120 0.77 8.51 16.72
C ALA A 120 0.80 9.26 18.05
N GLY A 121 0.05 8.74 19.03
CA GLY A 121 -0.11 9.31 20.37
C GLY A 121 -1.00 10.56 20.50
N LYS A 122 -1.41 11.20 19.39
CA LYS A 122 -2.18 12.46 19.42
C LYS A 122 -3.65 12.19 19.70
N PHE A 123 -4.12 12.59 20.87
CA PHE A 123 -5.54 12.49 21.25
C PHE A 123 -6.31 13.80 20.98
N ILE A 124 -5.75 14.95 21.38
CA ILE A 124 -6.34 16.28 21.19
C ILE A 124 -5.31 17.19 20.50
N THR A 125 -5.77 18.09 19.64
CA THR A 125 -4.94 19.15 19.04
C THR A 125 -5.61 20.50 19.23
N LEU A 126 -4.90 21.47 19.80
CA LEU A 126 -5.34 22.85 20.00
C LEU A 126 -4.59 23.79 19.04
N TYR A 127 -5.28 24.85 18.62
CA TYR A 127 -4.78 25.84 17.67
C TYR A 127 -4.73 27.23 18.32
N PRO A 128 -3.73 27.52 19.17
CA PRO A 128 -3.56 28.87 19.70
C PRO A 128 -3.19 29.85 18.57
N PRO A 129 -3.80 31.06 18.53
CA PRO A 129 -3.63 31.99 17.41
C PRO A 129 -2.32 32.79 17.44
N SER A 130 -1.58 32.80 18.55
CA SER A 130 -0.32 33.54 18.72
C SER A 130 0.66 32.84 19.66
N VAL A 131 1.91 33.30 19.69
CA VAL A 131 2.97 32.75 20.58
C VAL A 131 2.65 33.01 22.05
N GLU A 132 2.06 34.16 22.40
CA GLU A 132 1.65 34.48 23.77
C GLU A 132 0.51 33.57 24.22
N ARG A 133 -0.45 33.30 23.31
CA ARG A 133 -1.56 32.37 23.56
C ARG A 133 -1.09 30.93 23.64
N LEU A 134 -0.03 30.56 22.92
CA LEU A 134 0.65 29.27 23.04
C LEU A 134 1.27 29.09 24.43
N GLU A 135 2.07 30.06 24.89
CA GLU A 135 2.71 29.98 26.21
C GLU A 135 1.67 29.87 27.33
N HIS A 136 0.65 30.72 27.30
CA HIS A 136 -0.46 30.64 28.26
C HIS A 136 -1.17 29.29 28.23
N CYS A 137 -1.36 28.70 27.04
CA CYS A 137 -1.95 27.38 26.88
C CYS A 137 -1.11 26.28 27.52
N LEU A 138 0.20 26.29 27.28
CA LEU A 138 1.12 25.29 27.81
C LEU A 138 1.22 25.39 29.33
N VAL A 139 1.39 26.60 29.88
CA VAL A 139 1.51 26.80 31.33
C VAL A 139 0.21 26.43 32.06
N THR A 140 -0.94 26.94 31.63
CA THR A 140 -2.22 26.71 32.32
C THR A 140 -2.65 25.24 32.27
N LEU A 141 -2.46 24.58 31.12
CA LEU A 141 -2.82 23.16 31.01
C LEU A 141 -1.83 22.27 31.76
N ASP A 142 -0.55 22.64 31.86
CA ASP A 142 0.43 21.89 32.65
C ASP A 142 0.11 21.93 34.14
N GLU A 143 -0.43 23.04 34.67
CA GLU A 143 -0.92 23.07 36.07
C GLU A 143 -2.07 22.08 36.32
N ALA A 144 -2.93 21.83 35.32
CA ALA A 144 -4.09 20.95 35.45
C ALA A 144 -3.79 19.48 35.09
N LEU A 145 -2.85 19.24 34.18
CA LEU A 145 -2.59 17.93 33.56
C LEU A 145 -1.16 17.43 33.75
N GLY A 146 -0.23 18.27 34.19
CA GLY A 146 1.19 18.00 34.23
C GLY A 146 1.54 16.72 34.97
N GLY A 147 2.47 15.96 34.41
CA GLY A 147 2.97 14.70 34.98
C GLY A 147 2.05 13.49 34.78
N ARG A 148 0.88 13.65 34.13
CA ARG A 148 0.04 12.51 33.75
C ARG A 148 0.75 11.60 32.73
N PRO A 149 0.55 10.27 32.81
CA PRO A 149 1.12 9.34 31.86
C PRO A 149 0.47 9.48 30.47
N GLY A 150 1.26 9.25 29.43
CA GLY A 150 0.81 9.27 28.05
C GLY A 150 1.95 8.97 27.08
N PRO A 151 1.64 8.51 25.85
CA PRO A 151 2.64 8.21 24.85
C PRO A 151 3.49 9.44 24.49
N TYR A 152 4.73 9.19 24.06
CA TYR A 152 5.60 10.23 23.53
C TYR A 152 5.28 10.53 22.06
N ILE A 153 5.12 11.80 21.68
CA ILE A 153 4.96 12.21 20.28
C ILE A 153 6.32 12.55 19.67
N LEU A 154 6.82 11.69 18.78
CA LEU A 154 8.17 11.80 18.22
C LEU A 154 8.44 13.06 17.39
N SER A 155 7.41 13.61 16.73
CA SER A 155 7.54 14.77 15.85
C SER A 155 7.41 16.11 16.57
N ASP A 156 7.25 16.09 17.90
CA ASP A 156 6.86 17.24 18.69
C ASP A 156 7.80 17.41 19.89
N LEU A 157 7.95 18.65 20.36
CA LEU A 157 8.69 18.95 21.58
C LEU A 157 7.79 18.71 22.79
N ARG A 158 8.22 17.84 23.72
CA ARG A 158 7.50 17.61 24.98
C ARG A 158 7.63 18.84 25.88
N TRP A 159 6.50 19.32 26.39
CA TRP A 159 6.45 20.37 27.41
C TRP A 159 6.52 19.75 28.81
N ASN A 160 7.51 20.13 29.61
CA ASN A 160 7.78 19.62 30.95
C ASN A 160 7.66 18.08 31.03
N ALA A 161 6.88 17.57 31.99
CA ALA A 161 6.67 16.15 32.22
C ALA A 161 5.53 15.56 31.36
N GLY A 162 5.05 16.26 30.32
CA GLY A 162 3.86 15.87 29.56
C GLY A 162 2.56 16.02 30.38
N PRO A 163 1.38 15.80 29.78
CA PRO A 163 1.09 15.14 28.49
C PRO A 163 1.00 16.13 27.30
N LEU A 164 1.56 17.32 27.43
CA LEU A 164 1.52 18.38 26.41
C LEU A 164 2.75 18.33 25.50
N PHE A 165 2.51 18.51 24.20
CA PHE A 165 3.52 18.50 23.15
C PHE A 165 3.27 19.65 22.18
N VAL A 166 4.33 20.19 21.58
CA VAL A 166 4.23 21.37 20.71
C VAL A 166 4.98 21.19 19.40
N ARG A 167 4.38 21.68 18.31
CA ARG A 167 4.95 21.66 16.96
C ARG A 167 4.40 22.79 16.09
N TYR A 168 5.19 23.27 15.14
CA TYR A 168 4.72 24.18 14.08
C TYR A 168 4.08 23.40 12.90
N GLY A 169 2.95 23.88 12.37
CA GLY A 169 2.32 23.27 11.19
C GLY A 169 1.04 23.98 10.72
N ALA A 170 0.43 23.46 9.65
CA ALA A 170 -0.72 24.06 8.96
C ALA A 170 -2.03 24.00 9.76
N PHE A 171 -2.75 25.10 9.95
CA PHE A 171 -4.05 25.13 10.63
C PHE A 171 -5.19 24.86 9.65
N THR A 172 -5.01 25.23 8.39
CA THR A 172 -5.96 25.01 7.29
C THR A 172 -5.53 23.80 6.44
N ASP A 173 -6.52 23.17 5.81
CA ASP A 173 -6.31 22.01 4.93
C ASP A 173 -5.81 22.50 3.56
N HIS A 174 -4.52 22.81 3.47
CA HIS A 174 -3.82 23.00 2.20
C HIS A 174 -2.97 21.77 1.89
N GLU A 175 -2.99 21.34 0.64
CA GLU A 175 -2.18 20.24 0.15
C GLU A 175 -1.35 20.70 -1.05
N VAL A 176 -0.15 20.15 -1.16
CA VAL A 176 0.69 20.24 -2.35
C VAL A 176 0.91 18.84 -2.88
N ILE A 177 0.88 18.69 -4.21
CA ILE A 177 1.21 17.42 -4.84
C ILE A 177 2.73 17.35 -4.94
N VAL A 178 3.34 16.44 -4.17
CA VAL A 178 4.76 16.10 -4.29
C VAL A 178 4.86 14.66 -4.70
N ASP A 179 5.53 14.42 -5.81
CA ASP A 179 5.70 13.09 -6.38
C ASP A 179 4.40 12.31 -6.64
N GLY A 180 3.31 13.01 -6.96
CA GLY A 180 1.99 12.41 -7.20
C GLY A 180 1.19 12.14 -5.92
N GLU A 181 1.77 12.42 -4.75
CA GLU A 181 1.11 12.33 -3.46
C GLU A 181 0.66 13.71 -2.98
N ALA A 182 -0.61 13.83 -2.59
CA ALA A 182 -1.11 15.02 -1.93
C ALA A 182 -0.60 15.03 -0.48
N LEU A 183 0.22 16.02 -0.15
CA LEU A 183 0.81 16.20 1.18
C LEU A 183 0.30 17.50 1.78
N ALA A 184 -0.04 17.49 3.06
CA ALA A 184 -0.35 18.71 3.80
C ALA A 184 0.77 19.74 3.64
N ALA A 185 0.43 21.02 3.54
CA ALA A 185 1.36 22.08 3.17
C ALA A 185 1.36 23.23 4.18
N VAL A 186 2.54 23.83 4.38
CA VAL A 186 2.72 25.13 5.05
C VAL A 186 3.26 26.13 4.05
N ARG A 187 3.01 27.41 4.26
CA ARG A 187 3.56 28.53 3.49
C ARG A 187 4.95 28.89 4.00
N ASP A 188 5.94 28.91 3.11
CA ASP A 188 7.24 29.53 3.39
C ASP A 188 7.03 31.05 3.49
N LEU A 189 7.25 31.61 4.68
CA LEU A 189 6.96 33.03 4.95
C LEU A 189 7.92 33.99 4.22
N ARG A 190 9.02 33.50 3.65
CA ARG A 190 9.98 34.30 2.89
C ARG A 190 9.60 34.42 1.42
N SER A 191 9.09 33.34 0.84
CA SER A 191 8.75 33.26 -0.60
C SER A 191 7.25 33.35 -0.87
N GLY A 192 6.39 33.04 0.10
CA GLY A 192 4.95 32.92 -0.06
C GLY A 192 4.49 31.61 -0.71
N ALA A 193 5.40 30.71 -1.07
CA ALA A 193 5.07 29.43 -1.71
C ALA A 193 4.57 28.39 -0.70
N TRP A 194 3.63 27.54 -1.13
CA TRP A 194 3.23 26.35 -0.38
C TRP A 194 4.30 25.26 -0.52
N VAL A 195 4.74 24.73 0.60
CA VAL A 195 5.75 23.66 0.69
C VAL A 195 5.24 22.54 1.61
N PRO A 196 5.70 21.29 1.42
CA PRO A 196 5.24 20.17 2.26
C PRO A 196 5.50 20.39 3.76
N ASP A 197 4.49 20.12 4.57
CA ASP A 197 4.57 20.05 6.03
C ASP A 197 5.31 18.77 6.45
N ARG A 198 6.64 18.85 6.54
CA ARG A 198 7.50 17.70 6.86
C ARG A 198 7.21 17.14 8.25
N ARG A 199 6.78 15.87 8.32
CA ARG A 199 6.40 15.15 9.55
C ARG A 199 7.41 14.05 9.89
N GLU A 200 8.69 14.41 9.91
CA GLU A 200 9.78 13.47 10.15
C GLU A 200 9.93 13.17 11.66
N ALA A 201 10.76 12.16 12.00
CA ALA A 201 11.09 11.87 13.39
C ALA A 201 11.98 12.98 13.96
N GLY A 202 11.67 13.42 15.18
CA GLY A 202 12.34 14.53 15.84
C GLY A 202 11.56 15.84 15.76
N PHE A 203 11.95 16.79 16.62
CA PHE A 203 11.38 18.13 16.63
C PHE A 203 12.07 18.99 15.58
N HIS A 204 11.31 19.45 14.59
CA HIS A 204 11.80 20.27 13.49
C HIS A 204 11.08 21.62 13.46
N VAL A 205 11.85 22.69 13.29
CA VAL A 205 11.34 24.05 13.13
C VAL A 205 11.64 24.50 11.70
N PRO A 206 10.65 24.97 10.92
CA PRO A 206 10.93 25.47 9.58
C PRO A 206 11.97 26.60 9.60
N PRO A 207 12.89 26.69 8.63
CA PRO A 207 13.99 27.68 8.65
C PRO A 207 13.57 29.15 8.71
N TRP A 208 12.31 29.45 8.40
CA TRP A 208 11.73 30.80 8.43
C TRP A 208 10.91 31.10 9.70
N VAL A 209 10.88 30.17 10.65
CA VAL A 209 10.15 30.32 11.92
C VAL A 209 11.16 30.45 13.05
N GLU A 210 11.01 31.51 13.85
CA GLU A 210 11.79 31.69 15.07
C GLU A 210 11.21 30.80 16.19
N LEU A 211 12.08 30.07 16.90
CA LEU A 211 11.68 29.24 18.05
C LEU A 211 11.49 30.14 19.29
N PRO A 212 10.29 30.22 19.89
CA PRO A 212 10.07 31.03 21.08
C PRO A 212 11.01 30.66 22.23
N GLY A 213 11.49 31.64 22.99
CA GLY A 213 12.52 31.45 24.02
C GLY A 213 12.14 30.45 25.13
N PHE A 214 10.86 30.29 25.45
CA PHE A 214 10.40 29.27 26.40
C PHE A 214 10.47 27.84 25.84
N LEU A 215 10.30 27.67 24.51
CA LEU A 215 10.51 26.39 23.84
C LEU A 215 11.99 26.08 23.65
N GLN A 216 12.82 27.09 23.40
CA GLN A 216 14.28 26.93 23.33
C GLN A 216 14.83 26.34 24.64
N ARG A 217 14.43 26.90 25.80
CA ARG A 217 14.82 26.36 27.11
C ARG A 217 14.36 24.91 27.31
N GLN A 218 13.15 24.59 26.84
CA GLN A 218 12.61 23.23 26.92
C GLN A 218 13.41 22.25 26.06
N LEU A 219 13.83 22.67 24.87
CA LEU A 219 14.67 21.88 23.97
C LEU A 219 16.06 21.64 24.56
N GLU A 220 16.68 22.66 25.15
CA GLU A 220 17.99 22.56 25.81
C GLU A 220 17.97 21.62 27.02
N ALA A 221 16.86 21.57 27.77
CA ALA A 221 16.70 20.71 28.94
C ALA A 221 16.64 19.20 28.60
N LEU A 222 16.35 18.81 27.36
CA LEU A 222 16.28 17.39 26.96
C LEU A 222 17.66 16.71 26.93
N GLY A 223 18.72 17.47 26.62
CA GLY A 223 20.06 16.95 26.42
C GLY A 223 20.19 16.05 25.17
N ASN A 224 21.42 15.92 24.64
CA ASN A 224 21.69 15.13 23.43
C ASN A 224 22.68 13.98 23.65
N GLU A 225 23.22 13.83 24.86
CA GLU A 225 24.23 12.82 25.15
C GLU A 225 23.59 11.51 25.63
N PRO A 226 23.93 10.36 25.02
CA PRO A 226 23.47 9.07 25.49
C PRO A 226 24.08 8.77 26.87
N PRO A 227 23.37 8.02 27.75
CA PRO A 227 23.89 7.68 29.06
C PRO A 227 25.15 6.81 28.96
N ALA A 228 26.00 6.87 29.99
CA ALA A 228 27.19 6.04 30.06
C ALA A 228 26.84 4.54 29.94
N GLY A 229 27.57 3.80 29.11
CA GLY A 229 27.34 2.39 28.85
C GLY A 229 26.24 2.09 27.81
N PHE A 230 25.66 3.11 27.18
CA PHE A 230 24.75 2.91 26.05
C PHE A 230 25.53 2.37 24.82
N PRO A 231 25.05 1.33 24.13
CA PRO A 231 25.72 0.79 22.94
C PRO A 231 25.86 1.82 21.81
N GLU A 232 26.95 1.77 21.07
CA GLU A 232 27.11 2.58 19.86
C GLU A 232 26.13 2.08 18.79
N ILE A 233 25.16 2.90 18.38
CA ILE A 233 24.20 2.53 17.34
C ILE A 233 24.86 2.68 15.97
N THR A 234 24.92 1.58 15.21
CA THR A 234 25.55 1.52 13.89
C THR A 234 24.53 1.53 12.74
N GLY A 235 23.26 1.26 13.05
CA GLY A 235 22.20 1.22 12.06
C GLY A 235 20.84 0.92 12.68
N ALA A 236 19.80 1.06 11.87
CA ALA A 236 18.43 0.75 12.28
C ALA A 236 17.81 -0.29 11.35
N LEU A 237 17.20 -1.30 11.97
CA LEU A 237 16.53 -2.40 11.28
C LEU A 237 15.04 -2.16 11.14
N HIS A 238 14.41 -1.62 12.19
CA HIS A 238 12.98 -1.39 12.21
C HIS A 238 12.60 -0.24 13.13
N TYR A 239 11.51 0.45 12.79
CA TYR A 239 10.96 1.55 13.57
C TYR A 239 9.44 1.49 13.57
N SER A 240 8.86 1.56 14.75
CA SER A 240 7.42 1.58 14.98
C SER A 240 7.04 2.68 15.98
N ASN A 241 5.74 2.86 16.24
CA ASN A 241 5.28 3.72 17.33
C ASN A 241 5.73 3.15 18.69
N ALA A 242 5.72 1.82 18.83
CA ALA A 242 6.11 1.10 20.04
C ALA A 242 7.61 1.23 20.39
N GLY A 243 8.46 1.64 19.45
CA GLY A 243 9.92 1.70 19.59
C GLY A 243 10.67 1.25 18.34
N GLY A 244 12.00 1.20 18.42
CA GLY A 244 12.90 0.80 17.34
C GLY A 244 13.74 -0.44 17.64
N VAL A 245 14.27 -1.05 16.57
CA VAL A 245 15.25 -2.14 16.61
C VAL A 245 16.48 -1.69 15.84
N TYR A 246 17.64 -1.76 16.47
CA TYR A 246 18.89 -1.18 15.99
C TYR A 246 20.01 -2.21 15.97
N THR A 247 20.94 -2.08 15.03
CA THR A 247 22.25 -2.71 15.14
C THR A 247 23.17 -1.79 15.93
N GLY A 248 24.03 -2.35 16.76
CA GLY A 248 25.00 -1.57 17.51
C GLY A 248 26.23 -2.36 17.94
N MET A 249 27.12 -1.69 18.66
CA MET A 249 28.33 -2.26 19.24
C MET A 249 28.32 -2.02 20.76
N LEU A 250 28.52 -3.09 21.53
CA LEU A 250 28.73 -3.02 22.98
C LEU A 250 30.09 -3.63 23.28
N ASP A 251 31.01 -2.84 23.82
CA ASP A 251 32.40 -3.24 24.13
C ASP A 251 33.11 -3.92 22.94
N GLY A 252 32.88 -3.39 21.73
CA GLY A 252 33.46 -3.94 20.49
C GLY A 252 32.78 -5.20 19.93
N THR A 253 31.68 -5.66 20.54
CA THR A 253 30.90 -6.81 20.07
C THR A 253 29.61 -6.36 19.37
N PRO A 254 29.25 -6.92 18.19
CA PRO A 254 27.97 -6.63 17.53
C PRO A 254 26.76 -7.08 18.37
N VAL A 255 25.77 -6.19 18.50
CA VAL A 255 24.55 -6.41 19.27
C VAL A 255 23.32 -5.88 18.54
N ILE A 256 22.16 -6.37 18.96
CA ILE A 256 20.85 -5.82 18.58
C ILE A 256 20.29 -5.06 19.78
N VAL A 257 19.94 -3.80 19.59
CA VAL A 257 19.32 -2.97 20.63
C VAL A 257 17.84 -2.84 20.31
N LYS A 258 16.97 -3.27 21.21
CA LYS A 258 15.52 -3.02 21.13
C LYS A 258 15.13 -1.89 22.09
N GLU A 259 14.40 -0.92 21.58
CA GLU A 259 13.76 0.17 22.32
C GLU A 259 12.27 -0.14 22.49
N ALA A 260 11.73 0.05 23.69
CA ALA A 260 10.30 0.10 23.94
C ALA A 260 9.92 1.45 24.57
N ARG A 261 8.92 2.09 23.98
CA ARG A 261 8.38 3.37 24.44
C ARG A 261 7.16 3.14 25.34
N PRO A 262 7.14 3.73 26.54
CA PRO A 262 5.98 3.60 27.43
C PRO A 262 4.70 4.08 26.76
N PHE A 263 3.58 3.44 27.09
CA PHE A 263 2.23 3.84 26.68
C PHE A 263 1.99 3.82 25.15
N ALA A 264 2.93 3.31 24.38
CA ALA A 264 2.82 3.11 22.94
C ALA A 264 2.83 1.61 22.61
N GLY A 265 2.45 1.27 21.39
CA GLY A 265 2.28 -0.12 21.00
C GLY A 265 1.18 -0.80 21.79
N TRP A 266 0.08 -0.11 22.08
CA TRP A 266 -1.00 -0.64 22.90
C TRP A 266 -1.64 -1.86 22.23
N THR A 267 -1.81 -2.94 23.00
CA THR A 267 -2.46 -4.17 22.53
C THR A 267 -3.83 -4.38 23.21
N PRO A 268 -4.76 -5.14 22.59
CA PRO A 268 -6.11 -5.36 23.13
C PRO A 268 -6.16 -5.94 24.56
N ASP A 269 -5.07 -6.56 25.03
CA ASP A 269 -4.92 -7.05 26.40
C ASP A 269 -4.46 -5.98 27.41
N GLY A 270 -4.43 -4.70 27.00
CA GLY A 270 -4.07 -3.56 27.85
C GLY A 270 -2.58 -3.42 28.12
N ARG A 271 -1.72 -4.10 27.36
CA ARG A 271 -0.26 -4.02 27.50
C ARG A 271 0.36 -3.02 26.52
N ASP A 272 1.34 -2.27 27.00
CA ASP A 272 2.18 -1.40 26.18
C ASP A 272 3.47 -2.11 25.74
N ALA A 273 4.28 -1.41 24.95
CA ALA A 273 5.56 -1.93 24.46
C ALA A 273 6.54 -2.28 25.60
N VAL A 274 6.54 -1.52 26.70
CA VAL A 274 7.46 -1.75 27.83
C VAL A 274 7.10 -3.03 28.58
N ALA A 275 5.80 -3.26 28.81
CA ALA A 275 5.31 -4.50 29.42
C ALA A 275 5.74 -5.72 28.59
N ARG A 276 5.56 -5.65 27.26
CA ARG A 276 5.97 -6.74 26.36
C ARG A 276 7.49 -6.93 26.31
N LEU A 277 8.28 -5.86 26.28
CA LEU A 277 9.75 -5.97 26.25
C LEU A 277 10.30 -6.59 27.54
N ARG A 278 9.67 -6.32 28.70
CA ARG A 278 10.00 -6.98 29.97
C ARG A 278 9.67 -8.47 29.97
N ASP A 279 8.54 -8.84 29.36
CA ASP A 279 8.16 -10.25 29.21
C ASP A 279 9.10 -10.99 28.24
N GLU A 280 9.51 -10.32 27.16
CA GLU A 280 10.52 -10.84 26.22
C GLU A 280 11.86 -11.07 26.94
N GLU A 281 12.36 -10.09 27.70
CA GLU A 281 13.59 -10.20 28.48
C GLU A 281 13.54 -11.43 29.41
N ARG A 282 12.44 -11.60 30.15
CA ARG A 282 12.26 -12.74 31.06
C ARG A 282 12.26 -14.06 30.31
N THR A 283 11.64 -14.09 29.13
CA THR A 283 11.55 -15.29 28.28
C THR A 283 12.91 -15.67 27.72
N LEU A 284 13.64 -14.72 27.14
CA LEU A 284 14.97 -14.95 26.59
C LEU A 284 15.94 -15.49 27.66
N ARG A 285 15.95 -14.90 28.86
CA ARG A 285 16.77 -15.38 29.98
C ARG A 285 16.41 -16.80 30.41
N ALA A 286 15.14 -17.19 30.36
CA ALA A 286 14.70 -18.53 30.73
C ALA A 286 15.02 -19.60 29.68
N LEU A 287 15.15 -19.21 28.40
CA LEU A 287 15.42 -20.11 27.28
C LEU A 287 16.91 -20.27 26.96
N GLY A 288 17.76 -19.39 27.50
CA GLY A 288 19.20 -19.38 27.26
C GLY A 288 19.84 -20.76 27.44
N GLY A 289 20.55 -21.22 26.40
CA GLY A 289 21.23 -22.53 26.37
C GLY A 289 20.33 -23.73 26.07
N VAL A 290 19.01 -23.58 25.98
CA VAL A 290 18.07 -24.66 25.65
C VAL A 290 17.53 -24.52 24.23
N VAL A 291 17.08 -23.32 23.86
CA VAL A 291 16.58 -22.98 22.52
C VAL A 291 17.54 -21.98 21.90
N ARG A 292 17.75 -22.04 20.58
CA ARG A 292 18.60 -21.06 19.88
C ARG A 292 17.88 -19.71 19.73
N VAL A 293 18.00 -18.87 20.76
CA VAL A 293 17.47 -17.51 20.87
C VAL A 293 18.58 -16.53 21.25
N PRO A 294 18.44 -15.21 21.01
CA PRO A 294 19.45 -14.23 21.40
C PRO A 294 19.68 -14.19 22.93
N GLU A 295 20.93 -14.12 23.37
CA GLU A 295 21.25 -13.86 24.77
C GLU A 295 21.02 -12.39 25.16
N VAL A 296 20.47 -12.13 26.35
CA VAL A 296 20.31 -10.77 26.88
C VAL A 296 21.63 -10.31 27.52
N ARG A 297 22.28 -9.34 26.87
CA ARG A 297 23.58 -8.77 27.28
C ARG A 297 23.43 -7.66 28.33
N ALA A 298 22.43 -6.79 28.15
CA ALA A 298 22.13 -5.70 29.07
C ALA A 298 20.65 -5.29 28.98
N SER A 299 20.13 -4.64 30.02
CA SER A 299 18.83 -3.96 29.99
C SER A 299 18.87 -2.74 30.90
N PHE A 300 18.30 -1.63 30.46
CA PHE A 300 18.33 -0.36 31.18
C PHE A 300 17.22 0.59 30.70
N ASP A 301 17.00 1.67 31.45
CA ASP A 301 16.05 2.72 31.09
C ASP A 301 16.82 4.01 30.78
N ALA A 302 16.51 4.66 29.65
CA ALA A 302 17.18 5.88 29.19
C ALA A 302 16.18 6.81 28.50
N HIS A 303 16.24 8.12 28.79
CA HIS A 303 15.32 9.14 28.26
C HIS A 303 13.82 8.76 28.38
N GLY A 304 13.46 8.02 29.44
CA GLY A 304 12.09 7.55 29.68
C GLY A 304 11.68 6.32 28.86
N HIS A 305 12.57 5.73 28.08
CA HIS A 305 12.33 4.50 27.32
C HIS A 305 13.06 3.31 27.93
N ARG A 306 12.56 2.10 27.69
CA ARG A 306 13.19 0.84 28.11
C ARG A 306 14.01 0.28 26.96
N PHE A 307 15.23 -0.17 27.24
CA PHE A 307 16.11 -0.81 26.27
C PHE A 307 16.51 -2.20 26.73
N ILE A 308 16.61 -3.13 25.78
CA ILE A 308 17.33 -4.40 25.95
C ILE A 308 18.37 -4.54 24.86
N VAL A 309 19.56 -5.01 25.24
CA VAL A 309 20.68 -5.28 24.34
C VAL A 309 20.83 -6.78 24.23
N LEU A 310 20.68 -7.28 23.01
CA LEU A 310 20.67 -8.70 22.67
C LEU A 310 21.92 -9.05 21.88
N GLU A 311 22.37 -10.30 22.00
CA GLU A 311 23.31 -10.90 21.06
C GLU A 311 22.78 -10.78 19.63
N GLN A 312 23.67 -10.45 18.68
CA GLN A 312 23.34 -10.57 17.27
C GLN A 312 23.57 -12.01 16.78
N LEU A 313 22.50 -12.80 16.70
CA LEU A 313 22.56 -14.15 16.13
C LEU A 313 23.01 -14.10 14.66
N PRO A 314 23.85 -15.04 14.20
CA PRO A 314 24.25 -15.12 12.80
C PRO A 314 23.10 -15.64 11.93
N GLY A 315 23.00 -15.13 10.70
CA GLY A 315 22.06 -15.60 9.69
C GLY A 315 21.21 -14.49 9.08
N GLN A 316 20.27 -14.88 8.23
CA GLN A 316 19.29 -13.97 7.61
C GLN A 316 17.87 -14.43 7.93
N PRO A 317 16.91 -13.49 8.07
CA PRO A 317 15.48 -13.83 8.16
C PRO A 317 15.03 -14.76 7.01
N LEU A 318 14.20 -15.75 7.31
CA LEU A 318 13.79 -16.79 6.36
C LEU A 318 13.01 -16.21 5.18
N ASP A 319 12.20 -15.17 5.38
CA ASP A 319 11.54 -14.45 4.27
C ASP A 319 12.55 -13.88 3.27
N ARG A 320 13.63 -13.28 3.77
CA ARG A 320 14.73 -12.78 2.94
C ARG A 320 15.40 -13.92 2.19
N VAL A 321 15.70 -15.03 2.87
CA VAL A 321 16.29 -16.23 2.23
C VAL A 321 15.39 -16.74 1.10
N VAL A 322 14.08 -16.86 1.32
CA VAL A 322 13.12 -17.28 0.28
C VAL A 322 13.12 -16.29 -0.87
N SER A 323 13.03 -14.99 -0.60
CA SER A 323 12.95 -13.95 -1.65
C SER A 323 14.19 -13.84 -2.53
N THR A 324 15.38 -14.22 -2.02
CA THR A 324 16.65 -14.09 -2.74
C THR A 324 17.16 -15.41 -3.34
N THR A 325 16.62 -16.56 -2.90
CA THR A 325 17.11 -17.88 -3.34
C THR A 325 16.05 -18.77 -3.97
N SER A 326 14.77 -18.40 -3.93
CA SER A 326 13.71 -19.23 -4.50
C SER A 326 13.80 -19.30 -6.04
N PRO A 327 13.76 -20.50 -6.64
CA PRO A 327 13.76 -20.66 -8.10
C PRO A 327 12.44 -20.21 -8.75
N LEU A 328 11.45 -19.80 -7.96
CA LEU A 328 10.19 -19.23 -8.45
C LEU A 328 10.31 -17.77 -8.91
N THR A 329 11.30 -17.04 -8.40
CA THR A 329 11.52 -15.63 -8.76
C THR A 329 12.35 -15.48 -10.04
N ALA A 330 13.06 -16.54 -10.44
CA ALA A 330 13.80 -16.57 -11.71
C ALA A 330 12.86 -16.75 -12.90
N ALA A 331 13.16 -16.09 -14.02
CA ALA A 331 12.40 -16.24 -15.26
C ALA A 331 12.45 -17.68 -15.81
N VAL A 332 13.59 -18.33 -15.60
CA VAL A 332 13.83 -19.73 -15.99
C VAL A 332 14.53 -20.42 -14.82
N SER A 333 13.97 -21.55 -14.37
CA SER A 333 14.65 -22.46 -13.45
C SER A 333 14.62 -23.89 -13.97
N THR A 334 15.73 -24.58 -13.81
CA THR A 334 15.89 -26.00 -14.13
C THR A 334 15.27 -26.87 -13.02
N ALA A 335 14.94 -28.12 -13.34
CA ALA A 335 14.51 -29.08 -12.32
C ALA A 335 15.58 -29.29 -11.25
N GLN A 336 16.87 -29.26 -11.63
CA GLN A 336 17.98 -29.43 -10.70
C GLN A 336 18.07 -28.28 -9.68
N GLU A 337 17.87 -27.03 -10.09
CA GLU A 337 17.84 -25.88 -9.18
C GLU A 337 16.65 -25.97 -8.23
N ARG A 338 15.48 -26.40 -8.72
CA ARG A 338 14.30 -26.64 -7.86
C ARG A 338 14.54 -27.73 -6.83
N HIS A 339 15.16 -28.84 -7.21
CA HIS A 339 15.51 -29.91 -6.27
C HIS A 339 16.57 -29.47 -5.25
N ALA A 340 17.60 -28.74 -5.69
CA ALA A 340 18.63 -28.22 -4.78
C ALA A 340 18.02 -27.25 -3.74
N TYR A 341 17.12 -26.36 -4.18
CA TYR A 341 16.37 -25.49 -3.27
C TYR A 341 15.47 -26.30 -2.33
N ARG A 342 14.72 -27.28 -2.86
CA ARG A 342 13.89 -28.19 -2.08
C ARG A 342 14.68 -28.82 -0.95
N ASP A 343 15.76 -29.51 -1.29
CA ASP A 343 16.53 -30.30 -0.33
C ASP A 343 17.12 -29.40 0.76
N ARG A 344 17.63 -28.21 0.38
CA ARG A 344 18.10 -27.19 1.33
C ARG A 344 16.98 -26.71 2.25
N MET A 345 15.81 -26.37 1.72
CA MET A 345 14.70 -25.86 2.52
C MET A 345 14.11 -26.93 3.44
N LEU A 346 14.04 -28.19 3.02
CA LEU A 346 13.61 -29.28 3.88
C LEU A 346 14.50 -29.42 5.13
N LEU A 347 15.82 -29.28 4.98
CA LEU A 347 16.76 -29.28 6.12
C LEU A 347 16.53 -28.10 7.06
N VAL A 348 16.29 -26.90 6.51
CA VAL A 348 15.96 -25.70 7.31
C VAL A 348 14.64 -25.90 8.07
N LEU A 349 13.62 -26.45 7.41
CA LEU A 349 12.33 -26.74 8.06
C LEU A 349 12.45 -27.81 9.14
N ASP A 350 13.29 -28.83 8.96
CA ASP A 350 13.60 -29.82 10.00
C ASP A 350 14.27 -29.18 11.22
N ALA A 351 15.26 -28.30 11.00
CA ALA A 351 15.91 -27.56 12.07
C ALA A 351 14.91 -26.64 12.82
N LEU A 352 14.03 -25.95 12.09
CA LEU A 352 12.97 -25.13 12.66
C LEU A 352 12.00 -25.96 13.52
N ARG A 353 11.53 -27.11 13.03
CA ARG A 353 10.70 -28.05 13.81
C ARG A 353 11.39 -28.45 15.10
N GLY A 354 12.69 -28.70 15.05
CA GLY A 354 13.51 -29.00 16.23
C GLY A 354 13.52 -27.86 17.27
N GLU A 355 13.75 -26.62 16.85
CA GLU A 355 13.72 -25.46 17.75
C GLU A 355 12.33 -25.21 18.36
N ILE A 356 11.25 -25.31 17.56
CA ILE A 356 9.88 -25.18 18.07
C ILE A 356 9.55 -26.28 19.09
N SER A 357 9.97 -27.52 18.83
CA SER A 357 9.79 -28.62 19.77
C SER A 357 10.53 -28.37 21.10
N ARG A 358 11.76 -27.83 21.05
CA ARG A 358 12.52 -27.43 22.25
C ARG A 358 11.86 -26.29 23.01
N LEU A 359 11.31 -25.31 22.29
CA LEU A 359 10.56 -24.20 22.87
C LEU A 359 9.33 -24.70 23.65
N HIS A 360 8.53 -25.57 23.02
CA HIS A 360 7.36 -26.19 23.64
C HIS A 360 7.72 -27.06 24.84
N ALA A 361 8.81 -27.85 24.75
CA ALA A 361 9.32 -28.65 25.86
C ALA A 361 9.79 -27.79 27.05
N SER A 362 10.21 -26.55 26.80
CA SER A 362 10.56 -25.56 27.83
C SER A 362 9.33 -24.87 28.45
N GLY A 363 8.11 -25.31 28.09
CA GLY A 363 6.86 -24.78 28.63
C GLY A 363 6.44 -23.43 28.03
N ARG A 364 6.98 -23.05 26.87
CA ARG A 364 6.71 -21.78 26.18
C ARG A 364 6.20 -22.03 24.77
N ALA A 365 5.39 -21.11 24.25
CA ALA A 365 5.05 -21.00 22.82
C ALA A 365 5.56 -19.66 22.30
N HIS A 366 5.81 -19.57 20.99
CA HIS A 366 6.33 -18.36 20.34
C HIS A 366 5.24 -17.28 20.25
N GLY A 367 4.03 -17.64 19.84
CA GLY A 367 2.86 -16.75 19.79
C GLY A 367 2.78 -15.82 18.58
N ASP A 368 3.90 -15.55 17.91
CA ASP A 368 3.98 -14.79 16.64
C ASP A 368 5.02 -15.40 15.68
N LEU A 369 4.88 -16.70 15.41
CA LEU A 369 5.80 -17.42 14.53
C LEU A 369 5.50 -17.09 13.06
N HIS A 370 6.46 -16.52 12.34
CA HIS A 370 6.40 -16.29 10.89
C HIS A 370 7.83 -16.17 10.32
N PRO A 371 8.04 -16.21 8.99
CA PRO A 371 9.38 -16.32 8.40
C PRO A 371 10.37 -15.22 8.80
N ALA A 372 9.92 -13.99 9.08
CA ALA A 372 10.82 -12.91 9.49
C ALA A 372 11.36 -13.09 10.92
N ASN A 373 10.70 -13.89 11.75
CA ASN A 373 11.11 -14.24 13.12
C ASN A 373 11.97 -15.51 13.18
N VAL A 374 12.37 -16.05 12.01
CA VAL A 374 13.22 -17.24 11.88
C VAL A 374 14.52 -16.84 11.19
N LEU A 375 15.64 -16.92 11.90
CA LEU A 375 16.97 -16.69 11.33
C LEU A 375 17.58 -18.00 10.81
N VAL A 376 18.13 -17.95 9.60
CA VAL A 376 18.81 -19.09 8.95
C VAL A 376 20.29 -18.76 8.77
N GLY A 377 21.15 -19.54 9.41
CA GLY A 377 22.60 -19.48 9.28
C GLY A 377 23.10 -20.04 7.95
N ALA A 378 24.33 -19.69 7.57
CA ALA A 378 24.97 -20.21 6.36
C ALA A 378 25.19 -21.74 6.41
N ASP A 379 25.31 -22.29 7.61
CA ASP A 379 25.42 -23.72 7.91
C ASP A 379 24.05 -24.44 7.99
N GLY A 380 22.94 -23.73 7.74
CA GLY A 380 21.58 -24.27 7.86
C GLY A 380 21.01 -24.27 9.28
N SER A 381 21.76 -23.75 10.26
CA SER A 381 21.28 -23.62 11.63
C SER A 381 20.11 -22.63 11.72
N VAL A 382 19.10 -22.92 12.54
CA VAL A 382 17.92 -22.07 12.73
C VAL A 382 17.94 -21.40 14.10
N GLY A 383 17.54 -20.14 14.18
CA GLY A 383 17.33 -19.41 15.43
C GLY A 383 15.97 -18.70 15.43
N LEU A 384 15.40 -18.53 16.62
CA LEU A 384 14.12 -17.85 16.81
C LEU A 384 14.37 -16.47 17.42
N ILE A 385 13.71 -15.45 16.90
CA ILE A 385 13.79 -14.07 17.38
C ILE A 385 12.39 -13.49 17.61
N ASP A 386 12.34 -12.37 18.33
CA ASP A 386 11.11 -11.64 18.65
C ASP A 386 10.09 -12.45 19.47
N LEU A 387 10.42 -12.63 20.76
CA LEU A 387 9.60 -13.39 21.70
C LEU A 387 8.67 -12.49 22.54
N GLU A 388 8.37 -11.27 22.05
CA GLU A 388 7.49 -10.32 22.76
C GLU A 388 6.05 -10.82 22.91
N MET A 389 5.61 -11.70 22.01
CA MET A 389 4.29 -12.34 22.02
C MET A 389 4.29 -13.74 22.67
N SER A 390 5.43 -14.18 23.21
CA SER A 390 5.57 -15.50 23.79
C SER A 390 4.71 -15.65 25.05
N VAL A 391 4.02 -16.78 25.17
CA VAL A 391 3.17 -17.13 26.31
C VAL A 391 3.51 -18.52 26.85
N PRO A 392 3.14 -18.84 28.12
CA PRO A 392 3.25 -20.20 28.63
C PRO A 392 2.46 -21.18 27.75
N ALA A 393 3.01 -22.36 27.46
CA ALA A 393 2.36 -23.38 26.64
C ALA A 393 1.03 -23.89 27.26
N ALA A 394 0.93 -23.85 28.59
CA ALA A 394 -0.29 -24.19 29.33
C ALA A 394 -1.34 -23.07 29.34
N SER A 395 -1.04 -21.89 28.80
CA SER A 395 -2.00 -20.78 28.72
C SER A 395 -3.20 -21.15 27.86
N ARG A 396 -4.34 -20.51 28.13
CA ARG A 396 -5.56 -20.59 27.31
C ARG A 396 -6.05 -19.22 26.88
N ALA A 397 -5.17 -18.22 26.96
CA ALA A 397 -5.46 -16.87 26.47
C ALA A 397 -5.59 -16.88 24.94
N ALA A 398 -6.62 -16.20 24.42
CA ALA A 398 -6.78 -15.97 23.00
C ALA A 398 -5.56 -15.25 22.40
N ALA A 399 -5.35 -15.38 21.09
CA ALA A 399 -4.31 -14.62 20.41
C ALA A 399 -4.65 -13.13 20.45
N VAL A 400 -3.73 -12.33 20.97
CA VAL A 400 -3.88 -10.87 21.07
C VAL A 400 -3.55 -10.19 19.75
N LEU A 401 -2.52 -10.69 19.06
CA LEU A 401 -2.06 -10.28 17.73
C LEU A 401 -1.48 -11.51 17.01
N GLY A 402 -1.23 -11.37 15.71
CA GLY A 402 -0.38 -12.31 14.97
C GLY A 402 -0.20 -11.88 13.51
N ALA A 403 0.92 -12.31 12.91
CA ALA A 403 1.22 -12.02 11.51
C ALA A 403 0.12 -12.52 10.55
N ALA A 404 -0.32 -11.64 9.66
CA ALA A 404 -1.36 -11.96 8.68
C ALA A 404 -0.96 -13.15 7.80
N GLY A 405 -1.86 -14.14 7.66
CA GLY A 405 -1.60 -15.38 6.93
C GLY A 405 -0.88 -16.48 7.73
N PHE A 406 -0.46 -16.20 8.97
CA PHE A 406 0.17 -17.19 9.87
C PHE A 406 -0.59 -17.36 11.19
N ALA A 407 -1.39 -16.36 11.57
CA ALA A 407 -2.17 -16.39 12.81
C ALA A 407 -3.41 -17.29 12.71
N LEU A 408 -3.72 -17.96 13.83
CA LEU A 408 -4.96 -18.73 14.04
C LEU A 408 -5.71 -18.14 15.25
N PRO A 409 -6.44 -17.02 15.09
CA PRO A 409 -6.92 -16.21 16.22
C PRO A 409 -7.97 -16.92 17.09
N ASP A 410 -8.78 -17.79 16.49
CA ASP A 410 -9.84 -18.54 17.17
C ASP A 410 -9.29 -19.72 18.00
N GLU A 411 -8.00 -20.07 17.86
CA GLU A 411 -7.36 -21.15 18.61
C GLU A 411 -6.79 -20.64 19.94
N THR A 412 -7.24 -21.27 21.03
CA THR A 412 -6.86 -20.87 22.39
C THR A 412 -5.56 -21.54 22.85
N ASP A 413 -5.20 -22.70 22.28
CA ASP A 413 -3.98 -23.42 22.59
C ASP A 413 -2.76 -22.76 21.91
N PRO A 414 -1.81 -22.17 22.67
CA PRO A 414 -0.61 -21.56 22.10
C PRO A 414 0.25 -22.52 21.29
N VAL A 415 0.30 -23.81 21.66
CA VAL A 415 1.10 -24.81 20.96
C VAL A 415 0.51 -25.06 19.58
N ARG A 416 -0.81 -25.23 19.48
CA ARG A 416 -1.49 -25.43 18.20
C ARG A 416 -1.37 -24.22 17.27
N ARG A 417 -1.33 -23.00 17.83
CA ARG A 417 -1.06 -21.78 17.06
C ARG A 417 0.33 -21.81 16.43
N ASP A 418 1.36 -22.15 17.20
CA ASP A 418 2.73 -22.29 16.67
C ASP A 418 2.80 -23.42 15.62
N GLU A 419 2.12 -24.55 15.85
CA GLU A 419 2.10 -25.66 14.88
C GLU A 419 1.39 -25.30 13.57
N HIS A 420 0.32 -24.50 13.64
CA HIS A 420 -0.34 -23.95 12.46
C HIS A 420 0.58 -22.97 11.71
N ALA A 421 1.18 -22.03 12.45
CA ALA A 421 2.13 -21.07 11.88
C ALA A 421 3.34 -21.76 11.24
N LEU A 422 3.85 -22.83 11.85
CA LEU A 422 4.90 -23.67 11.29
C LEU A 422 4.46 -24.33 9.97
N ALA A 423 3.25 -24.89 9.89
CA ALA A 423 2.74 -25.42 8.62
C ALA A 423 2.55 -24.33 7.55
N CYS A 424 2.18 -23.11 7.96
CA CYS A 424 2.18 -21.96 7.05
C CYS A 424 3.59 -21.62 6.57
N ILE A 425 4.61 -21.67 7.43
CA ILE A 425 6.02 -21.49 7.03
C ILE A 425 6.44 -22.60 6.05
N GLU A 426 6.10 -23.86 6.32
CA GLU A 426 6.41 -24.98 5.42
C GLU A 426 5.81 -24.77 4.03
N LEU A 427 4.57 -24.28 3.93
CA LEU A 427 3.99 -23.91 2.65
C LEU A 427 4.66 -22.66 2.05
N TYR A 428 4.90 -21.63 2.85
CA TYR A 428 5.44 -20.34 2.40
C TYR A 428 6.78 -20.46 1.69
N VAL A 429 7.71 -21.29 2.19
CA VAL A 429 9.04 -21.43 1.59
C VAL A 429 8.99 -21.99 0.16
N PHE A 430 7.92 -22.71 -0.19
CA PHE A 430 7.71 -23.26 -1.53
C PHE A 430 6.68 -22.48 -2.34
N LEU A 431 5.65 -21.91 -1.71
CA LEU A 431 4.60 -21.15 -2.36
C LEU A 431 4.07 -20.06 -1.40
N PRO A 432 4.60 -18.82 -1.47
CA PRO A 432 4.30 -17.75 -0.52
C PRO A 432 2.93 -17.09 -0.79
N LEU A 433 1.85 -17.87 -0.64
CA LEU A 433 0.45 -17.46 -0.80
C LEU A 433 -0.40 -17.78 0.44
N THR A 434 0.23 -17.89 1.61
CA THR A 434 -0.42 -18.28 2.88
C THR A 434 -1.53 -17.33 3.30
N SER A 435 -1.44 -16.03 2.99
CA SER A 435 -2.49 -15.03 3.29
C SER A 435 -3.86 -15.39 2.72
N VAL A 436 -3.90 -16.12 1.60
CA VAL A 436 -5.14 -16.59 0.98
C VAL A 436 -5.90 -17.55 1.91
N LEU A 437 -5.19 -18.29 2.77
CA LEU A 437 -5.81 -19.22 3.73
C LEU A 437 -6.63 -18.49 4.80
N ALA A 438 -6.29 -17.23 5.12
CA ALA A 438 -7.09 -16.42 6.03
C ALA A 438 -8.47 -16.06 5.46
N LEU A 439 -8.57 -15.97 4.13
CA LEU A 439 -9.82 -15.72 3.42
C LEU A 439 -10.60 -17.01 3.17
N GLN A 440 -9.92 -18.09 2.78
CA GLN A 440 -10.58 -19.35 2.46
C GLN A 440 -9.68 -20.55 2.81
N PRO A 441 -9.76 -21.07 4.07
CA PRO A 441 -8.86 -22.09 4.58
C PRO A 441 -8.78 -23.37 3.75
N ALA A 442 -9.88 -23.80 3.11
CA ALA A 442 -9.86 -25.03 2.34
C ALA A 442 -9.05 -24.94 1.01
N LYS A 443 -8.41 -23.80 0.68
CA LYS A 443 -7.35 -23.71 -0.34
C LYS A 443 -6.07 -24.41 0.08
N ALA A 444 -5.92 -24.75 1.37
CA ALA A 444 -4.76 -25.45 1.89
C ALA A 444 -4.33 -26.63 1.02
N ARG A 445 -5.26 -27.53 0.67
CA ARG A 445 -4.93 -28.72 -0.13
C ARG A 445 -4.45 -28.38 -1.54
N SER A 446 -5.07 -27.41 -2.22
CA SER A 446 -4.68 -27.05 -3.59
C SER A 446 -3.34 -26.31 -3.63
N LEU A 447 -3.07 -25.43 -2.67
CA LEU A 447 -1.78 -24.74 -2.56
C LEU A 447 -0.65 -25.71 -2.20
N VAL A 448 -0.88 -26.66 -1.29
CA VAL A 448 0.07 -27.73 -0.96
C VAL A 448 0.34 -28.63 -2.17
N ALA A 449 -0.71 -28.99 -2.93
CA ALA A 449 -0.55 -29.78 -4.15
C ALA A 449 0.27 -29.03 -5.23
N GLU A 450 0.05 -27.72 -5.40
CA GLU A 450 0.84 -26.91 -6.34
C GLU A 450 2.32 -26.82 -5.92
N ALA A 451 2.58 -26.59 -4.62
CA ALA A 451 3.93 -26.59 -4.08
C ALA A 451 4.62 -27.94 -4.32
N ALA A 452 3.91 -29.04 -4.04
CA ALA A 452 4.43 -30.39 -4.23
C ALA A 452 4.71 -30.73 -5.69
N ALA A 453 3.83 -30.35 -6.61
CA ALA A 453 4.04 -30.55 -8.04
C ALA A 453 5.23 -29.72 -8.57
N THR A 454 5.41 -28.49 -8.05
CA THR A 454 6.45 -27.58 -8.52
C THR A 454 7.85 -28.00 -8.08
N PHE A 455 7.97 -28.46 -6.83
CA PHE A 455 9.26 -28.79 -6.21
C PHE A 455 9.53 -30.29 -6.11
N ASP A 456 8.60 -31.15 -6.54
CA ASP A 456 8.67 -32.60 -6.35
C ASP A 456 8.81 -32.94 -4.85
N LEU A 457 7.85 -32.45 -4.04
CA LEU A 457 7.87 -32.65 -2.59
C LEU A 457 7.35 -34.05 -2.22
N PRO A 458 7.90 -34.66 -1.15
CA PRO A 458 7.44 -35.96 -0.66
C PRO A 458 5.93 -35.99 -0.35
N ARG A 459 5.32 -37.16 -0.54
CA ARG A 459 3.88 -37.36 -0.28
C ARG A 459 3.52 -37.14 1.19
N ASP A 460 4.37 -37.60 2.10
CA ASP A 460 4.17 -37.43 3.55
C ASP A 460 4.24 -35.96 3.97
N TRP A 461 5.08 -35.16 3.32
CA TRP A 461 5.09 -33.70 3.51
C TRP A 461 3.74 -33.11 3.12
N SER A 462 3.24 -33.45 1.93
CA SER A 462 1.96 -32.94 1.42
C SER A 462 0.80 -33.30 2.34
N GLU A 463 0.72 -34.57 2.79
CA GLU A 463 -0.35 -35.03 3.67
C GLU A 463 -0.30 -34.35 5.04
N ARG A 464 0.88 -34.19 5.64
CA ARG A 464 1.03 -33.52 6.94
C ARG A 464 0.67 -32.03 6.88
N VAL A 465 1.24 -31.29 5.92
CA VAL A 465 1.03 -29.85 5.81
C VAL A 465 -0.43 -29.55 5.45
N ALA A 466 -1.00 -30.30 4.50
CA ALA A 466 -2.41 -30.16 4.16
C ALA A 466 -3.32 -30.45 5.36
N ALA A 467 -3.07 -31.53 6.13
CA ALA A 467 -3.87 -31.86 7.31
C ALA A 467 -3.83 -30.75 8.37
N ARG A 468 -2.64 -30.19 8.64
CA ARG A 468 -2.46 -29.12 9.63
C ARG A 468 -3.12 -27.80 9.21
N LEU A 469 -3.08 -27.48 7.92
CA LEU A 469 -3.68 -26.25 7.39
C LEU A 469 -5.18 -26.37 7.13
N SER A 470 -5.69 -27.58 6.90
CA SER A 470 -7.10 -27.83 6.61
C SER A 470 -7.98 -27.88 7.85
N HIS A 471 -7.52 -27.45 9.04
CA HIS A 471 -8.31 -27.50 10.27
C HIS A 471 -9.72 -26.94 10.04
N GLU A 472 -10.68 -27.85 9.93
CA GLU A 472 -12.10 -27.54 9.78
C GLU A 472 -12.51 -26.84 11.06
N ARG A 473 -13.05 -25.62 10.94
CA ARG A 473 -13.79 -24.99 12.02
C ARG A 473 -14.86 -25.97 12.45
N GLY A 474 -14.68 -26.59 13.61
CA GLY A 474 -15.68 -27.43 14.24
C GLY A 474 -16.82 -26.56 14.75
N ASP A 475 -17.63 -25.97 13.87
CA ASP A 475 -18.98 -25.51 14.23
C ASP A 475 -19.99 -25.27 13.07
N ASP A 476 -19.64 -25.43 11.79
CA ASP A 476 -20.63 -25.27 10.69
C ASP A 476 -21.51 -26.52 10.45
N SER A 477 -21.86 -27.23 11.52
CA SER A 477 -22.89 -28.29 11.48
C SER A 477 -24.30 -27.77 11.78
N ARG A 478 -24.50 -26.43 11.83
CA ARG A 478 -25.82 -25.79 12.08
C ARG A 478 -26.30 -24.81 11.01
N GLY A 479 -25.75 -24.88 9.79
CA GLY A 479 -26.32 -24.22 8.60
C GLY A 479 -26.28 -25.17 7.41
N GLY A 480 -27.44 -25.45 6.80
CA GLY A 480 -27.57 -26.48 5.77
C GLY A 480 -26.69 -26.24 4.53
N GLY A 481 -25.92 -27.28 4.18
CA GLY A 481 -25.75 -27.75 2.81
C GLY A 481 -25.05 -26.86 1.79
N HIS A 482 -23.76 -26.58 1.97
CA HIS A 482 -22.78 -26.58 0.88
C HIS A 482 -21.39 -26.81 1.49
N ARG A 483 -20.78 -27.98 1.24
CA ARG A 483 -19.34 -28.16 1.48
C ARG A 483 -18.63 -27.23 0.50
N LEU A 484 -18.16 -26.08 0.97
CA LEU A 484 -17.43 -25.11 0.15
C LEU A 484 -16.22 -25.81 -0.49
N SER A 485 -16.22 -25.84 -1.82
CA SER A 485 -15.23 -26.53 -2.65
C SER A 485 -14.44 -25.49 -3.45
N HIS A 486 -13.13 -25.48 -3.30
CA HIS A 486 -12.29 -24.44 -3.90
C HIS A 486 -12.15 -24.62 -5.41
N PRO A 487 -12.06 -23.51 -6.18
CA PRO A 487 -11.85 -23.59 -7.62
C PRO A 487 -10.48 -24.23 -7.90
N THR A 488 -10.49 -25.44 -8.45
CA THR A 488 -9.29 -26.14 -8.92
C THR A 488 -8.98 -25.82 -10.39
N SER A 489 -9.93 -25.22 -11.11
CA SER A 489 -9.79 -24.81 -12.51
C SER A 489 -9.51 -23.31 -12.63
N THR A 490 -8.97 -22.93 -13.78
CA THR A 490 -8.85 -21.52 -14.19
C THR A 490 -10.21 -20.82 -14.12
N PRO A 491 -10.31 -19.63 -13.49
CA PRO A 491 -11.53 -18.83 -13.52
C PRO A 491 -11.94 -18.50 -14.96
N THR A 492 -13.23 -18.65 -15.26
CA THR A 492 -13.78 -18.28 -16.57
C THR A 492 -14.27 -16.83 -16.58
N ILE A 493 -14.33 -16.21 -17.78
CA ILE A 493 -14.90 -14.87 -18.00
C ILE A 493 -16.28 -14.76 -17.33
N LYS A 494 -17.14 -15.77 -17.56
CA LYS A 494 -18.49 -15.83 -17.00
C LYS A 494 -18.49 -15.80 -15.46
N GLN A 495 -17.72 -16.67 -14.82
CA GLN A 495 -17.67 -16.75 -13.35
C GLN A 495 -17.16 -15.47 -12.70
N VAL A 496 -16.17 -14.81 -13.29
CA VAL A 496 -15.64 -13.55 -12.76
C VAL A 496 -16.68 -12.44 -12.93
N ALA A 497 -17.32 -12.34 -14.09
CA ALA A 497 -18.29 -11.28 -14.36
C ALA A 497 -19.60 -11.44 -13.57
N GLU A 498 -20.12 -12.66 -13.43
CA GLU A 498 -21.30 -12.95 -12.59
C GLU A 498 -21.04 -12.53 -11.13
N GLN A 499 -19.82 -12.79 -10.63
CA GLN A 499 -19.47 -12.41 -9.27
C GLN A 499 -19.24 -10.90 -9.12
N LEU A 500 -18.66 -10.22 -10.11
CA LEU A 500 -18.57 -8.75 -10.11
C LEU A 500 -19.95 -8.10 -10.03
N LEU A 501 -20.94 -8.59 -10.80
CA LEU A 501 -22.32 -8.09 -10.69
C LEU A 501 -22.92 -8.33 -9.29
N ALA A 502 -22.65 -9.50 -8.71
CA ALA A 502 -23.15 -9.86 -7.38
C ALA A 502 -22.50 -9.07 -6.23
N ASP A 503 -21.25 -8.62 -6.40
CA ASP A 503 -20.51 -7.85 -5.38
C ASP A 503 -20.77 -6.32 -5.46
N ALA A 504 -21.64 -5.86 -6.36
CA ALA A 504 -22.02 -4.46 -6.45
C ALA A 504 -22.81 -4.00 -5.21
N THR A 505 -22.55 -2.78 -4.73
CA THR A 505 -23.18 -2.16 -3.56
C THR A 505 -23.89 -0.84 -3.92
N PRO A 506 -24.96 -0.87 -4.75
CA PRO A 506 -25.64 0.36 -5.22
C PRO A 506 -26.26 1.20 -4.10
N HIS A 507 -26.47 0.61 -2.91
CA HIS A 507 -26.97 1.30 -1.72
C HIS A 507 -25.92 2.22 -1.05
N ARG A 508 -24.64 2.13 -1.43
CA ARG A 508 -23.56 2.97 -0.89
C ARG A 508 -23.34 4.19 -1.76
N LEU A 509 -23.08 5.33 -1.11
CA LEU A 509 -22.80 6.59 -1.80
C LEU A 509 -21.30 6.82 -2.03
N ASP A 510 -20.43 6.12 -1.30
CA ASP A 510 -18.98 6.33 -1.34
C ASP A 510 -18.25 5.37 -2.29
N ARG A 511 -18.87 4.25 -2.69
CA ARG A 511 -18.35 3.31 -3.71
C ARG A 511 -19.45 2.41 -4.27
N LEU A 512 -19.30 1.99 -5.54
CA LEU A 512 -20.20 1.01 -6.16
C LEU A 512 -19.70 -0.42 -6.04
N TRP A 513 -18.40 -0.63 -6.08
CA TRP A 513 -17.78 -1.94 -5.89
C TRP A 513 -16.70 -1.84 -4.82
N PRO A 514 -16.54 -2.89 -3.98
CA PRO A 514 -15.42 -2.94 -3.05
C PRO A 514 -14.10 -3.19 -3.79
N GLY A 515 -13.21 -2.20 -3.78
CA GLY A 515 -11.85 -2.32 -4.31
C GLY A 515 -10.73 -2.12 -3.29
N ASP A 516 -9.57 -1.71 -3.80
CA ASP A 516 -8.40 -1.23 -3.07
C ASP A 516 -8.74 -0.03 -2.16
N PRO A 517 -8.09 0.12 -0.99
CA PRO A 517 -8.29 1.26 -0.10
C PRO A 517 -8.13 2.65 -0.75
N ARG A 518 -7.37 2.77 -1.84
CA ARG A 518 -7.20 4.04 -2.58
C ARG A 518 -8.49 4.61 -3.14
N GLN A 519 -9.51 3.77 -3.41
CA GLN A 519 -10.82 4.20 -3.90
C GLN A 519 -11.47 5.29 -3.02
N PHE A 520 -11.14 5.31 -1.72
CA PHE A 520 -11.71 6.26 -0.75
C PHE A 520 -11.02 7.64 -0.77
N ARG A 521 -9.99 7.82 -1.59
CA ARG A 521 -9.26 9.10 -1.79
C ARG A 521 -9.32 9.59 -3.24
N GLU A 522 -9.95 8.82 -4.10
CA GLU A 522 -10.11 9.09 -5.53
C GLU A 522 -11.59 9.37 -5.83
N PRO A 523 -11.89 10.03 -6.96
CA PRO A 523 -13.25 10.10 -7.47
C PRO A 523 -13.86 8.69 -7.56
N ARG A 524 -15.09 8.54 -7.07
CA ARG A 524 -15.79 7.25 -7.00
C ARG A 524 -15.96 6.55 -8.36
N PHE A 525 -15.92 7.34 -9.43
CA PHE A 525 -15.99 6.88 -10.82
C PHE A 525 -14.63 6.48 -11.40
N SER A 526 -13.50 6.65 -10.70
CA SER A 526 -12.14 6.54 -11.28
C SER A 526 -11.92 5.22 -12.03
N LEU A 527 -10.98 5.24 -12.98
CA LEU A 527 -10.74 4.07 -13.84
C LEU A 527 -9.98 2.96 -13.09
N ALA A 528 -8.99 3.30 -12.27
CA ALA A 528 -8.16 2.31 -11.60
C ALA A 528 -8.88 1.60 -10.45
N HIS A 529 -9.51 2.36 -9.53
CA HIS A 529 -10.11 1.83 -8.31
C HIS A 529 -11.62 2.08 -8.18
N GLY A 530 -12.20 2.84 -9.12
CA GLY A 530 -13.60 3.23 -9.10
C GLY A 530 -14.48 2.46 -10.08
N ALA A 531 -15.71 2.96 -10.23
CA ALA A 531 -16.78 2.24 -10.93
C ALA A 531 -16.55 2.08 -12.45
N LEU A 532 -15.91 3.04 -13.12
CA LEU A 532 -15.72 2.97 -14.58
C LEU A 532 -14.76 1.84 -14.98
N GLY A 533 -13.78 1.49 -14.14
CA GLY A 533 -12.89 0.37 -14.39
C GLY A 533 -13.61 -0.98 -14.41
N VAL A 534 -14.54 -1.19 -13.48
CA VAL A 534 -15.36 -2.41 -13.41
C VAL A 534 -16.36 -2.44 -14.56
N ALA A 535 -17.03 -1.32 -14.83
CA ALA A 535 -17.96 -1.18 -15.95
C ALA A 535 -17.31 -1.52 -17.29
N LEU A 536 -16.10 -1.01 -17.53
CA LEU A 536 -15.31 -1.30 -18.72
C LEU A 536 -15.00 -2.80 -18.87
N ALA A 537 -14.60 -3.45 -17.78
CA ALA A 537 -14.28 -4.87 -17.82
C ALA A 537 -15.51 -5.74 -18.12
N LEU A 538 -16.68 -5.37 -17.60
CA LEU A 538 -17.96 -6.03 -17.90
C LEU A 538 -18.39 -5.81 -19.36
N ASP A 539 -18.27 -4.58 -19.88
CA ASP A 539 -18.52 -4.26 -21.28
C ASP A 539 -17.61 -5.07 -22.23
N ALA A 540 -16.31 -5.14 -21.92
CA ALA A 540 -15.36 -5.95 -22.66
C ALA A 540 -15.71 -7.46 -22.66
N ALA A 541 -16.35 -7.93 -21.59
CA ALA A 541 -16.86 -9.30 -21.49
C ALA A 541 -18.22 -9.49 -22.19
N GLY A 542 -18.77 -8.47 -22.85
CA GLY A 542 -20.07 -8.49 -23.53
C GLY A 542 -21.26 -8.39 -22.58
N ILE A 543 -21.06 -7.86 -21.38
CA ILE A 543 -22.07 -7.81 -20.31
C ILE A 543 -22.48 -6.35 -20.08
N ALA A 544 -23.72 -6.03 -20.48
CA ALA A 544 -24.29 -4.72 -20.24
C ALA A 544 -24.55 -4.48 -18.74
N LEU A 545 -24.29 -3.26 -18.28
CA LEU A 545 -24.60 -2.87 -16.91
C LEU A 545 -26.13 -2.87 -16.66
N PRO A 546 -26.59 -3.46 -15.55
CA PRO A 546 -27.95 -3.25 -15.07
C PRO A 546 -28.28 -1.77 -14.90
N ALA A 547 -29.54 -1.39 -15.15
CA ALA A 547 -29.98 0.01 -15.16
C ALA A 547 -29.70 0.75 -13.85
N GLU A 548 -29.83 0.08 -12.70
CA GLU A 548 -29.52 0.64 -11.37
C GLU A 548 -28.03 1.01 -11.23
N LEU A 549 -27.13 0.09 -11.63
CA LEU A 549 -25.68 0.34 -11.58
C LEU A 549 -25.27 1.43 -12.57
N ARG A 550 -25.90 1.46 -13.74
CA ARG A 550 -25.71 2.51 -14.75
C ARG A 550 -26.07 3.89 -14.20
N ALA A 551 -27.24 4.02 -13.55
CA ALA A 551 -27.68 5.27 -12.94
C ALA A 551 -26.75 5.73 -11.81
N TRP A 552 -26.24 4.80 -11.00
CA TRP A 552 -25.25 5.12 -9.96
C TRP A 552 -23.98 5.73 -10.56
N VAL A 553 -23.45 5.15 -11.65
CA VAL A 553 -22.26 5.66 -12.33
C VAL A 553 -22.50 7.07 -12.87
N GLU A 554 -23.64 7.31 -13.53
CA GLU A 554 -24.04 8.63 -14.06
C GLU A 554 -24.08 9.69 -12.94
N GLN A 555 -24.71 9.35 -11.80
CA GLN A 555 -24.77 10.23 -10.64
C GLN A 555 -23.37 10.52 -10.08
N SER A 556 -22.54 9.49 -9.93
CA SER A 556 -21.20 9.63 -9.35
C SER A 556 -20.30 10.58 -10.14
N ILE A 557 -20.45 10.61 -11.48
CA ILE A 557 -19.71 11.51 -12.38
C ILE A 557 -20.25 12.94 -12.25
N SER A 558 -21.56 13.09 -12.20
CA SER A 558 -22.22 14.40 -12.17
C SER A 558 -21.89 15.20 -10.91
N GLU A 559 -21.83 14.53 -9.74
CA GLU A 559 -21.58 15.16 -8.43
C GLU A 559 -20.10 15.52 -8.18
N ALA A 560 -19.17 14.96 -8.94
CA ALA A 560 -17.77 14.92 -8.54
C ALA A 560 -16.91 16.10 -9.04
N TRP A 561 -17.50 17.10 -9.68
CA TRP A 561 -16.77 18.27 -10.17
C TRP A 561 -16.87 19.50 -9.26
N ASP A 562 -17.70 19.42 -8.21
CA ASP A 562 -17.93 20.56 -7.33
C ASP A 562 -16.76 20.81 -6.36
N ASP A 563 -15.84 19.84 -6.22
CA ASP A 563 -14.61 19.91 -5.42
C ASP A 563 -13.36 19.60 -6.27
N HIS A 564 -12.35 20.49 -6.27
CA HIS A 564 -11.01 20.36 -6.92
C HIS A 564 -10.75 19.05 -7.70
N PRO A 565 -11.14 18.97 -8.99
CA PRO A 565 -11.22 17.70 -9.69
C PRO A 565 -9.84 17.14 -10.04
N ARG A 566 -9.63 15.85 -9.74
CA ARG A 566 -8.49 15.09 -10.29
C ARG A 566 -8.64 14.95 -11.80
N LEU A 567 -7.56 15.17 -12.53
CA LEU A 567 -7.58 15.24 -14.01
C LEU A 567 -7.05 13.97 -14.70
N GLY A 568 -6.38 13.08 -13.97
CA GLY A 568 -5.62 11.96 -14.53
C GLY A 568 -6.40 10.90 -15.30
N LEU A 569 -5.65 10.04 -15.99
CA LEU A 569 -6.20 8.93 -16.79
C LEU A 569 -6.72 7.78 -15.91
N MET A 570 -6.07 7.52 -14.78
CA MET A 570 -6.40 6.40 -13.91
C MET A 570 -7.26 6.83 -12.71
N ASP A 571 -7.08 8.06 -12.25
CA ASP A 571 -7.66 8.58 -11.01
C ASP A 571 -8.56 9.80 -11.22
N GLY A 572 -8.92 10.15 -12.45
CA GLY A 572 -9.58 11.42 -12.73
C GLY A 572 -10.36 11.53 -14.04
N ALA A 573 -10.59 12.79 -14.44
CA ALA A 573 -11.46 13.19 -15.53
C ALA A 573 -11.05 12.61 -16.91
N ALA A 574 -9.74 12.58 -17.23
CA ALA A 574 -9.27 12.09 -18.52
C ALA A 574 -9.67 10.62 -18.75
N GLY A 575 -9.52 9.78 -17.72
CA GLY A 575 -9.98 8.39 -17.75
C GLY A 575 -11.48 8.27 -17.90
N ALA A 576 -12.21 9.12 -17.18
CA ALA A 576 -13.66 9.11 -17.20
C ALA A 576 -14.22 9.49 -18.58
N ILE A 577 -13.65 10.50 -19.26
CA ILE A 577 -14.06 10.87 -20.63
C ILE A 577 -13.92 9.66 -21.56
N TRP A 578 -12.75 9.01 -21.56
CA TRP A 578 -12.50 7.86 -22.42
C TRP A 578 -13.47 6.69 -22.14
N ALA A 579 -13.64 6.33 -20.86
CA ALA A 579 -14.52 5.24 -20.48
C ALA A 579 -16.00 5.55 -20.77
N CYS A 580 -16.44 6.77 -20.49
CA CYS A 580 -17.81 7.21 -20.74
C CYS A 580 -18.19 7.11 -22.21
N ARG A 581 -17.29 7.51 -23.12
CA ARG A 581 -17.51 7.39 -24.57
C ARG A 581 -17.73 5.94 -24.98
N ARG A 582 -16.90 5.03 -24.49
CA ARG A 582 -17.01 3.61 -24.79
C ARG A 582 -18.29 2.99 -24.24
N LEU A 583 -18.65 3.35 -23.01
CA LEU A 583 -19.81 2.79 -22.30
C LEU A 583 -21.14 3.47 -22.67
N GLY A 584 -21.12 4.50 -23.54
CA GLY A 584 -22.30 5.20 -24.03
C GLY A 584 -22.85 6.30 -23.09
N PHE A 585 -22.05 6.77 -22.13
CA PHE A 585 -22.34 7.94 -21.28
C PHE A 585 -21.95 9.24 -21.99
N ILE A 586 -22.61 9.53 -23.12
CA ILE A 586 -22.19 10.58 -24.06
C ILE A 586 -22.35 11.99 -23.48
N ALA A 587 -23.40 12.22 -22.69
CA ALA A 587 -23.65 13.53 -22.08
C ALA A 587 -22.59 13.84 -21.01
N GLU A 588 -22.31 12.87 -20.14
CA GLU A 588 -21.33 12.94 -19.07
C GLU A 588 -19.92 13.16 -19.63
N ALA A 589 -19.54 12.41 -20.68
CA ALA A 589 -18.28 12.61 -21.38
C ALA A 589 -18.15 14.03 -21.94
N SER A 590 -19.22 14.58 -22.51
CA SER A 590 -19.23 15.93 -23.09
C SER A 590 -19.07 17.00 -22.01
N THR A 591 -19.78 16.86 -20.88
CA THR A 591 -19.66 17.78 -19.74
C THR A 591 -18.26 17.74 -19.11
N LEU A 592 -17.71 16.55 -18.87
CA LEU A 592 -16.34 16.41 -18.34
C LEU A 592 -15.31 17.03 -19.29
N ARG A 593 -15.50 16.86 -20.59
CA ARG A 593 -14.61 17.44 -21.61
C ARG A 593 -14.66 18.97 -21.63
N GLU A 594 -15.85 19.56 -21.65
CA GLU A 594 -16.02 21.03 -21.58
C GLU A 594 -15.32 21.61 -20.36
N ARG A 595 -15.45 20.93 -19.23
CA ARG A 595 -14.80 21.36 -17.98
C ARG A 595 -13.28 21.16 -18.02
N LEU A 596 -12.78 20.05 -18.59
CA LEU A 596 -11.34 19.81 -18.78
C LEU A 596 -10.70 20.89 -19.68
N HIS A 597 -11.40 21.34 -20.73
CA HIS A 597 -10.95 22.45 -21.57
C HIS A 597 -10.89 23.80 -20.83
N GLY A 598 -11.71 23.98 -19.79
CA GLY A 598 -11.68 25.17 -18.94
C GLY A 598 -10.53 25.20 -17.94
N VAL A 599 -9.76 24.12 -17.80
CA VAL A 599 -8.60 24.06 -16.88
C VAL A 599 -7.35 24.59 -17.58
N ASP A 600 -6.69 25.56 -16.97
CA ASP A 600 -5.36 25.97 -17.41
C ASP A 600 -4.31 24.95 -16.95
N LEU A 601 -3.89 24.09 -17.89
CA LEU A 601 -2.88 23.06 -17.65
C LEU A 601 -1.47 23.64 -17.42
N ALA A 602 -1.22 24.91 -17.77
CA ALA A 602 0.06 25.55 -17.53
C ALA A 602 0.26 25.86 -16.03
N ASP A 603 -0.80 26.33 -15.37
CA ASP A 603 -0.80 26.70 -13.94
C ASP A 603 -1.19 25.53 -13.01
N ALA A 604 -1.80 24.48 -13.54
CA ALA A 604 -2.16 23.29 -12.75
C ALA A 604 -0.91 22.48 -12.33
N THR A 605 -0.84 22.09 -11.06
CA THR A 605 0.20 21.18 -10.52
C THR A 605 -0.07 19.73 -10.96
N VAL A 606 0.00 19.48 -12.27
CA VAL A 606 -0.21 18.15 -12.87
C VAL A 606 1.13 17.46 -13.09
N GLY A 607 1.22 16.19 -12.71
CA GLY A 607 2.44 15.38 -12.81
C GLY A 607 2.86 15.05 -14.24
N SER A 608 4.07 14.52 -14.39
CA SER A 608 4.62 14.00 -15.66
C SER A 608 4.35 12.51 -15.88
N ASP A 609 3.65 11.85 -14.95
CA ASP A 609 3.31 10.43 -14.99
C ASP A 609 2.03 10.15 -15.80
N LEU A 610 1.85 8.91 -16.29
CA LEU A 610 0.70 8.55 -17.11
C LEU A 610 -0.60 8.45 -16.30
N ALA A 611 -0.52 7.99 -15.05
CA ALA A 611 -1.70 7.65 -14.26
C ALA A 611 -2.49 8.90 -13.87
N SER A 612 -1.82 9.89 -13.29
CA SER A 612 -2.41 11.11 -12.75
C SER A 612 -2.03 12.36 -13.55
N GLY A 613 -1.06 12.25 -14.46
CA GLY A 613 -0.39 13.38 -15.08
C GLY A 613 -0.71 13.67 -16.55
N LEU A 614 0.09 14.57 -17.12
CA LEU A 614 -0.10 15.16 -18.43
C LEU A 614 -0.17 14.14 -19.59
N PRO A 615 0.67 13.08 -19.65
CA PRO A 615 0.55 12.08 -20.72
C PRO A 615 -0.84 11.44 -20.81
N GLY A 616 -1.44 11.14 -19.66
CA GLY A 616 -2.76 10.54 -19.57
C GLY A 616 -3.87 11.47 -20.07
N ILE A 617 -3.76 12.75 -19.72
CA ILE A 617 -4.65 13.81 -20.22
C ILE A 617 -4.53 13.94 -21.74
N GLY A 618 -3.30 14.01 -22.26
CA GLY A 618 -3.05 14.09 -23.71
C GLY A 618 -3.63 12.90 -24.48
N LEU A 619 -3.52 11.68 -23.94
CA LEU A 619 -4.10 10.49 -24.57
C LEU A 619 -5.63 10.54 -24.60
N ALA A 620 -6.28 11.01 -23.53
CA ALA A 620 -7.73 11.16 -23.51
C ALA A 620 -8.22 12.19 -24.54
N LEU A 621 -7.48 13.28 -24.72
CA LEU A 621 -7.77 14.28 -25.76
C LEU A 621 -7.64 13.69 -27.17
N LEU A 622 -6.58 12.91 -27.44
CA LEU A 622 -6.35 12.28 -28.76
C LEU A 622 -7.31 11.14 -29.11
N ALA A 623 -8.01 10.58 -28.12
CA ALA A 623 -8.94 9.47 -28.32
C ALA A 623 -10.21 9.89 -29.08
N GLU A 624 -10.53 11.18 -29.14
CA GLU A 624 -11.71 11.72 -29.85
C GLU A 624 -11.46 11.78 -31.37
N PRO A 625 -12.18 11.00 -32.19
CA PRO A 625 -11.99 11.01 -33.64
C PRO A 625 -12.48 12.33 -34.25
N GLY A 626 -11.62 13.00 -35.01
CA GLY A 626 -12.03 14.12 -35.87
C GLY A 626 -12.21 15.46 -35.18
N ASP A 627 -11.68 15.65 -33.97
CA ASP A 627 -11.59 16.97 -33.30
C ASP A 627 -10.22 17.62 -33.60
N PRO A 628 -10.13 18.61 -34.52
CA PRO A 628 -8.88 19.31 -34.80
C PRO A 628 -8.37 20.10 -33.59
N GLY A 629 -9.26 20.50 -32.67
CA GLY A 629 -8.94 21.27 -31.46
C GLY A 629 -8.27 20.44 -30.37
N ALA A 630 -8.24 19.11 -30.49
CA ALA A 630 -7.57 18.22 -29.54
C ALA A 630 -6.07 18.01 -29.82
N LEU A 631 -5.61 18.31 -31.05
CA LEU A 631 -4.23 18.07 -31.46
C LEU A 631 -3.26 19.09 -30.84
N GLU A 632 -3.59 20.38 -30.90
CA GLU A 632 -2.72 21.46 -30.37
C GLU A 632 -2.43 21.30 -28.86
N PRO A 633 -3.43 21.05 -27.99
CA PRO A 633 -3.16 20.81 -26.57
C PRO A 633 -2.28 19.57 -26.32
N ALA A 634 -2.50 18.47 -27.06
CA ALA A 634 -1.69 17.27 -26.93
C ALA A 634 -0.23 17.49 -27.35
N ILE A 635 0.00 18.29 -28.40
CA ILE A 635 1.35 18.71 -28.82
C ILE A 635 2.00 19.56 -27.73
N ALA A 636 1.30 20.56 -27.19
CA ALA A 636 1.83 21.42 -26.12
C ALA A 636 2.21 20.61 -24.87
N ILE A 637 1.41 19.58 -24.53
CA ILE A 637 1.74 18.64 -23.45
C ILE A 637 3.05 17.90 -23.75
N VAL A 638 3.20 17.34 -24.95
CA VAL A 638 4.42 16.58 -25.31
C VAL A 638 5.64 17.48 -25.37
N ASP A 639 5.52 18.71 -25.85
CA ASP A 639 6.64 19.67 -25.86
C ASP A 639 7.11 19.98 -24.43
N ARG A 640 6.18 20.27 -23.50
CA ARG A 640 6.49 20.48 -22.08
C ARG A 640 7.15 19.25 -21.44
N LEU A 641 6.64 18.05 -21.74
CA LEU A 641 7.22 16.81 -21.23
C LEU A 641 8.61 16.54 -21.84
N SER A 642 8.79 16.85 -23.12
CA SER A 642 10.09 16.70 -23.79
C SER A 642 11.15 17.63 -23.17
N GLU A 643 10.77 18.83 -22.76
CA GLU A 643 11.65 19.74 -22.01
C GLU A 643 11.98 19.19 -20.62
N HIS A 644 10.98 18.65 -19.92
CA HIS A 644 11.16 18.05 -18.60
C HIS A 644 12.13 16.87 -18.60
N TRP A 645 12.03 15.97 -19.59
CA TRP A 645 12.90 14.80 -19.70
C TRP A 645 14.28 15.11 -20.27
N GLY A 646 14.40 16.17 -21.09
CA GLY A 646 15.65 16.65 -21.69
C GLY A 646 16.36 15.62 -22.59
N PRO A 647 17.39 16.03 -23.34
CA PRO A 647 18.28 15.07 -24.00
C PRO A 647 19.19 14.39 -22.97
N ILE A 648 19.36 13.08 -23.09
CA ILE A 648 20.32 12.32 -22.28
C ILE A 648 21.69 12.36 -23.00
N GLY A 649 22.70 12.93 -22.34
CA GLY A 649 24.08 12.89 -22.85
C GLY A 649 24.63 11.46 -22.86
N ALA A 650 25.53 11.14 -23.80
CA ALA A 650 26.14 9.82 -23.93
C ALA A 650 26.86 9.34 -22.65
N ASP A 651 27.40 10.28 -21.86
CA ASP A 651 28.09 10.02 -20.60
C ASP A 651 27.21 10.23 -19.35
N ALA A 652 25.88 10.32 -19.52
CA ALA A 652 24.99 10.50 -18.38
C ALA A 652 25.11 9.28 -17.43
N PRO A 653 25.32 9.49 -16.11
CA PRO A 653 25.45 8.39 -15.16
C PRO A 653 24.18 7.52 -15.18
N PRO A 654 24.18 6.25 -14.77
CA PRO A 654 22.95 5.46 -14.62
C PRO A 654 21.91 6.22 -13.80
N ALA A 655 20.61 6.04 -14.09
CA ALA A 655 19.59 6.67 -13.25
C ALA A 655 19.74 6.13 -11.81
N PRO A 656 19.62 6.98 -10.78
CA PRO A 656 19.59 6.50 -9.41
C PRO A 656 18.41 5.54 -9.23
N VAL A 657 18.52 4.65 -8.23
CA VAL A 657 17.44 3.79 -7.75
C VAL A 657 16.10 4.51 -7.81
N VAL A 658 15.14 3.95 -8.56
CA VAL A 658 13.86 4.61 -8.79
C VAL A 658 13.02 4.54 -7.52
N SER A 659 12.48 5.68 -7.10
CA SER A 659 11.58 5.70 -5.94
C SER A 659 10.31 4.91 -6.24
N PRO A 660 9.62 4.39 -5.20
CA PRO A 660 8.36 3.68 -5.38
C PRO A 660 7.39 4.50 -6.24
N ARG A 661 6.76 3.86 -7.23
CA ARG A 661 5.79 4.46 -8.18
C ARG A 661 6.34 5.42 -9.24
N ARG A 662 7.66 5.63 -9.34
CA ARG A 662 8.28 6.49 -10.39
C ARG A 662 8.90 5.75 -11.58
N GLY A 663 8.71 4.44 -11.66
CA GLY A 663 9.16 3.62 -12.78
C GLY A 663 7.99 3.14 -13.62
N GLY A 664 8.30 2.52 -14.77
CA GLY A 664 7.32 1.82 -15.60
C GLY A 664 6.37 2.72 -16.38
N LEU A 665 5.30 2.11 -16.93
CA LEU A 665 4.31 2.78 -17.77
C LEU A 665 3.52 3.88 -17.04
N MET A 666 3.11 3.62 -15.80
CA MET A 666 2.22 4.50 -15.04
C MET A 666 2.95 5.64 -14.37
N GLY A 667 4.22 5.47 -14.02
CA GLY A 667 5.00 6.41 -13.21
C GLY A 667 6.22 7.02 -13.89
N GLY A 668 6.70 6.43 -14.98
CA GLY A 668 7.92 6.81 -15.68
C GLY A 668 7.69 7.55 -17.00
N ALA A 669 8.77 7.75 -17.75
CA ALA A 669 8.77 8.47 -19.02
C ALA A 669 8.08 7.69 -20.15
N SER A 670 7.85 6.38 -20.00
CA SER A 670 7.11 5.54 -20.96
C SER A 670 5.70 6.06 -21.24
N GLY A 671 5.06 6.73 -20.27
CA GLY A 671 3.79 7.43 -20.49
C GLY A 671 3.92 8.55 -21.54
N THR A 672 4.98 9.34 -21.45
CA THR A 672 5.31 10.38 -22.45
C THR A 672 5.62 9.75 -23.81
N ALA A 673 6.39 8.65 -23.82
CA ALA A 673 6.69 7.94 -25.06
C ALA A 673 5.43 7.42 -25.75
N LEU A 674 4.48 6.88 -24.99
CA LEU A 674 3.19 6.42 -25.51
C LEU A 674 2.39 7.57 -26.14
N LEU A 675 2.27 8.72 -25.46
CA LEU A 675 1.59 9.89 -26.01
C LEU A 675 2.28 10.39 -27.31
N ALA A 676 3.61 10.47 -27.31
CA ALA A 676 4.38 10.90 -28.47
C ALA A 676 4.21 9.93 -29.66
N LEU A 677 4.17 8.61 -29.42
CA LEU A 677 3.85 7.63 -30.46
C LEU A 677 2.45 7.87 -31.07
N ARG A 678 1.44 8.19 -30.26
CA ARG A 678 0.09 8.50 -30.77
C ARG A 678 0.06 9.77 -31.62
N LEU A 679 0.80 10.81 -31.22
CA LEU A 679 0.95 12.00 -32.04
C LEU A 679 1.66 11.69 -33.36
N PHE A 680 2.72 10.87 -33.35
CA PHE A 680 3.38 10.43 -34.58
C PHE A 680 2.42 9.65 -35.49
N GLU A 681 1.62 8.74 -34.96
CA GLU A 681 0.67 7.97 -35.76
C GLU A 681 -0.40 8.84 -36.42
N ARG A 682 -0.81 9.92 -35.75
CA ARG A 682 -1.80 10.90 -36.25
C ARG A 682 -1.20 11.91 -37.24
N THR A 683 -0.02 12.43 -36.96
CA THR A 683 0.57 13.57 -37.70
C THR A 683 1.64 13.16 -38.71
N ARG A 684 2.25 11.98 -38.50
CA ARG A 684 3.47 11.51 -39.18
C ARG A 684 4.69 12.43 -39.03
N ASP A 685 4.67 13.33 -38.05
CA ASP A 685 5.81 14.19 -37.71
C ASP A 685 6.85 13.41 -36.90
N ARG A 686 8.04 13.21 -37.49
CA ARG A 686 9.14 12.43 -36.89
C ARG A 686 9.64 12.98 -35.57
N ARG A 687 9.43 14.27 -35.25
CA ARG A 687 9.82 14.86 -33.97
C ARG A 687 9.19 14.13 -32.78
N PHE A 688 7.96 13.62 -32.94
CA PHE A 688 7.30 12.85 -31.90
C PHE A 688 7.87 11.44 -31.75
N LEU A 689 8.31 10.81 -32.85
CA LEU A 689 9.00 9.52 -32.80
C LEU A 689 10.36 9.65 -32.08
N GLU A 690 11.11 10.72 -32.36
CA GLU A 690 12.35 11.05 -31.65
C GLU A 690 12.12 11.32 -30.16
N THR A 691 11.03 12.01 -29.83
CA THR A 691 10.62 12.25 -28.44
C THR A 691 10.25 10.95 -27.73
N ALA A 692 9.57 10.03 -28.41
CA ALA A 692 9.30 8.69 -27.88
C ALA A 692 10.58 7.91 -27.58
N ARG A 693 11.56 7.92 -28.50
CA ARG A 693 12.87 7.28 -28.27
C ARG A 693 13.60 7.88 -27.07
N ARG A 694 13.63 9.22 -26.95
CA ARG A 694 14.25 9.89 -25.80
C ARG A 694 13.60 9.53 -24.47
N ALA A 695 12.27 9.56 -24.41
CA ALA A 695 11.52 9.19 -23.21
C ALA A 695 11.74 7.71 -22.83
N LEU A 696 11.76 6.78 -23.81
CA LEU A 696 12.13 5.38 -23.56
C LEU A 696 13.55 5.24 -23.01
N ALA A 697 14.52 6.02 -23.52
CA ALA A 697 15.89 5.98 -23.02
C ALA A 697 16.02 6.40 -21.55
N VAL A 698 15.15 7.30 -21.05
CA VAL A 698 15.08 7.66 -19.63
C VAL A 698 14.71 6.43 -18.79
N ASP A 699 13.63 5.74 -19.17
CA ASP A 699 13.16 4.58 -18.42
C ASP A 699 14.09 3.38 -18.56
N LEU A 700 14.71 3.16 -19.72
CA LEU A 700 15.68 2.07 -19.92
C LEU A 700 16.90 2.19 -18.99
N ARG A 701 17.31 3.41 -18.61
CA ARG A 701 18.38 3.64 -17.62
C ARG A 701 18.00 3.22 -16.19
N SER A 702 16.71 3.02 -15.91
CA SER A 702 16.24 2.47 -14.63
C SER A 702 16.26 0.94 -14.58
N LEU A 703 16.54 0.30 -15.71
CA LEU A 703 16.52 -1.15 -15.80
C LEU A 703 17.87 -1.74 -15.39
N ARG A 704 17.80 -2.83 -14.61
CA ARG A 704 18.93 -3.66 -14.25
C ARG A 704 18.75 -5.06 -14.84
N ARG A 705 19.84 -5.57 -15.42
CA ARG A 705 19.90 -6.95 -15.91
C ARG A 705 20.26 -7.89 -14.77
N ASP A 706 19.48 -8.94 -14.62
CA ASP A 706 19.72 -10.00 -13.62
C ASP A 706 20.55 -11.15 -14.21
N SER A 707 21.02 -12.07 -13.37
CA SER A 707 21.88 -13.19 -13.77
C SER A 707 21.22 -14.16 -14.77
N ASP A 708 19.88 -14.23 -14.77
CA ASP A 708 19.11 -15.04 -15.73
C ASP A 708 18.90 -14.34 -17.09
N GLY A 709 19.42 -13.11 -17.24
CA GLY A 709 19.30 -12.27 -18.42
C GLY A 709 18.00 -11.45 -18.47
N SER A 710 17.12 -11.57 -17.48
CA SER A 710 15.92 -10.75 -17.35
C SER A 710 16.28 -9.28 -17.11
N LEU A 711 15.42 -8.37 -17.57
CA LEU A 711 15.62 -6.93 -17.47
C LEU A 711 14.43 -6.28 -16.76
N GLN A 712 14.69 -5.63 -15.63
CA GLN A 712 13.66 -5.22 -14.67
C GLN A 712 13.96 -3.84 -14.09
N VAL A 713 12.92 -3.10 -13.66
CA VAL A 713 13.10 -1.80 -13.00
C VAL A 713 13.74 -2.01 -11.64
N ASP A 714 14.83 -1.29 -11.34
CA ASP A 714 15.56 -1.38 -10.07
C ASP A 714 15.09 -0.34 -9.04
N GLN A 715 14.55 -0.83 -7.92
CA GLN A 715 14.19 0.00 -6.75
C GLN A 715 15.24 -0.08 -5.63
N GLY A 716 16.43 -0.60 -5.90
CA GLY A 716 17.57 -0.72 -4.98
C GLY A 716 17.44 -1.87 -3.99
N TRP A 717 16.22 -2.21 -3.58
CA TRP A 717 15.93 -3.34 -2.70
C TRP A 717 15.17 -4.47 -3.38
N ARG A 718 14.65 -4.26 -4.60
CA ARG A 718 14.00 -5.28 -5.44
C ARG A 718 14.01 -4.90 -6.91
N LEU A 719 13.81 -5.91 -7.77
CA LEU A 719 13.56 -5.77 -9.19
C LEU A 719 12.06 -5.93 -9.50
N LEU A 720 11.53 -5.15 -10.44
CA LEU A 720 10.10 -5.13 -10.76
C LEU A 720 9.80 -5.42 -12.25
N PRO A 721 9.07 -6.52 -12.56
CA PRO A 721 8.68 -6.86 -13.92
C PRO A 721 7.28 -6.35 -14.32
N TYR A 722 6.52 -5.73 -13.42
CA TYR A 722 5.08 -5.50 -13.61
C TYR A 722 4.69 -4.41 -14.61
N LEU A 723 3.41 -4.40 -15.01
CA LEU A 723 2.87 -3.50 -16.03
C LEU A 723 2.88 -2.01 -15.61
N ALA A 724 2.43 -1.68 -14.40
CA ALA A 724 2.30 -0.28 -14.00
C ALA A 724 3.65 0.37 -13.70
N HIS A 725 4.41 -0.22 -12.77
CA HIS A 725 5.65 0.38 -12.26
C HIS A 725 6.92 -0.46 -12.52
N GLY A 726 6.82 -1.45 -13.39
CA GLY A 726 7.93 -2.35 -13.74
C GLY A 726 8.24 -2.38 -15.23
N SER A 727 9.10 -3.32 -15.60
CA SER A 727 9.65 -3.37 -16.96
C SER A 727 8.64 -3.79 -18.03
N ALA A 728 7.61 -4.59 -17.72
CA ALA A 728 6.57 -4.94 -18.70
C ALA A 728 5.83 -3.71 -19.24
N GLY A 729 5.65 -2.66 -18.43
CA GLY A 729 5.09 -1.39 -18.88
C GLY A 729 5.96 -0.67 -19.90
N ILE A 730 7.27 -0.66 -19.66
CA ILE A 730 8.27 -0.11 -20.61
C ILE A 730 8.27 -0.96 -21.87
N GLY A 731 8.29 -2.30 -21.73
CA GLY A 731 8.23 -3.26 -22.83
C GLY A 731 7.00 -3.09 -23.72
N LEU A 732 5.83 -2.79 -23.13
CA LEU A 732 4.59 -2.56 -23.88
C LEU A 732 4.73 -1.38 -24.85
N VAL A 733 5.35 -0.28 -24.42
CA VAL A 733 5.56 0.91 -25.27
C VAL A 733 6.72 0.69 -26.23
N LEU A 734 7.77 0.01 -25.77
CA LEU A 734 8.95 -0.33 -26.55
C LEU A 734 8.61 -1.21 -27.77
N ALA A 735 7.79 -2.23 -27.58
CA ALA A 735 7.30 -3.11 -28.65
C ALA A 735 6.52 -2.34 -29.73
N GLN A 736 5.75 -1.32 -29.31
CA GLN A 736 5.03 -0.45 -30.23
C GLN A 736 5.96 0.50 -30.98
N TYR A 737 6.96 1.08 -30.31
CA TYR A 737 7.99 1.88 -30.96
C TYR A 737 8.74 1.08 -32.03
N LEU A 738 9.16 -0.15 -31.72
CA LEU A 738 9.88 -1.04 -32.63
C LEU A 738 9.07 -1.44 -33.87
N SER A 739 7.74 -1.35 -33.82
CA SER A 739 6.87 -1.55 -35.00
C SER A 739 7.00 -0.42 -36.02
N HIS A 740 7.51 0.75 -35.62
CA HIS A 740 7.73 1.91 -36.49
C HIS A 740 9.20 2.10 -36.88
N GLU A 741 10.14 1.83 -35.96
CA GLU A 741 11.57 2.04 -36.17
C GLU A 741 12.40 0.90 -35.54
N PRO A 742 13.00 0.01 -36.36
CA PRO A 742 13.84 -1.07 -35.87
C PRO A 742 15.12 -0.57 -35.19
N ASP A 743 15.44 -1.14 -34.04
CA ASP A 743 16.67 -0.81 -33.28
C ASP A 743 17.17 -2.03 -32.50
N ASP A 744 18.41 -2.47 -32.75
CA ASP A 744 18.96 -3.72 -32.20
C ASP A 744 19.13 -3.69 -30.67
N GLU A 745 19.50 -2.54 -30.11
CA GLU A 745 19.66 -2.36 -28.67
C GLU A 745 18.31 -2.44 -27.97
N LEU A 746 17.30 -1.77 -28.54
CA LEU A 746 15.93 -1.84 -28.04
C LEU A 746 15.33 -3.25 -28.17
N HIS A 747 15.65 -3.99 -29.23
CA HIS A 747 15.25 -5.40 -29.35
C HIS A 747 15.88 -6.27 -28.26
N ASP A 748 17.15 -6.03 -27.90
CA ASP A 748 17.81 -6.77 -26.81
C ASP A 748 17.18 -6.43 -25.44
N ALA A 749 16.88 -5.15 -25.21
CA ALA A 749 16.15 -4.72 -24.02
C ALA A 749 14.77 -5.40 -23.95
N LEU A 750 14.00 -5.39 -25.04
CA LEU A 750 12.69 -6.04 -25.11
C LEU A 750 12.79 -7.55 -24.82
N ARG A 751 13.81 -8.25 -25.34
CA ARG A 751 14.04 -9.67 -25.03
C ARG A 751 14.28 -9.91 -23.53
N GLY A 752 15.04 -9.04 -22.87
CA GLY A 752 15.25 -9.10 -21.42
C GLY A 752 13.95 -8.84 -20.63
N ILE A 753 13.12 -7.90 -21.08
CA ILE A 753 11.83 -7.59 -20.46
C ILE A 753 10.83 -8.74 -20.62
N ILE A 754 10.74 -9.33 -21.82
CA ILE A 754 9.91 -10.51 -22.10
C ILE A 754 10.28 -11.66 -21.16
N ARG A 755 11.59 -11.87 -20.97
CA ARG A 755 12.09 -12.88 -20.04
C ARG A 755 11.62 -12.59 -18.62
N ALA A 756 11.76 -11.36 -18.14
CA ALA A 756 11.26 -10.97 -16.81
C ALA A 756 9.75 -11.20 -16.65
N ALA A 757 8.96 -10.85 -17.67
CA ALA A 757 7.52 -11.02 -17.67
C ALA A 757 7.07 -12.49 -17.77
N SER A 758 7.99 -13.42 -18.08
CA SER A 758 7.69 -14.85 -18.22
C SER A 758 7.94 -15.65 -16.93
N ALA A 759 8.26 -14.97 -15.82
CA ALA A 759 8.49 -15.61 -14.53
C ALA A 759 7.25 -16.41 -14.06
N PRO A 760 7.41 -17.68 -13.64
CA PRO A 760 6.28 -18.58 -13.40
C PRO A 760 5.45 -18.18 -12.18
N PHE A 761 6.06 -17.50 -11.20
CA PHE A 761 5.43 -17.10 -9.97
C PHE A 761 5.27 -15.58 -9.84
N VAL A 762 4.10 -15.16 -9.41
CA VAL A 762 3.78 -13.78 -9.06
C VAL A 762 2.86 -13.81 -7.86
N VAL A 763 3.19 -12.99 -6.85
CA VAL A 763 2.43 -12.89 -5.61
C VAL A 763 1.03 -12.32 -5.84
N GLN A 764 0.89 -11.31 -6.71
CA GLN A 764 -0.38 -10.61 -6.92
C GLN A 764 -1.08 -11.01 -8.23
N PRO A 765 -2.42 -11.02 -8.26
CA PRO A 765 -3.18 -11.34 -9.46
C PRO A 765 -3.42 -10.14 -10.39
N GLY A 766 -3.46 -8.92 -9.84
CA GLY A 766 -4.01 -7.72 -10.48
C GLY A 766 -3.31 -7.25 -11.77
N LEU A 767 -3.90 -6.23 -12.38
CA LEU A 767 -3.44 -5.64 -13.65
C LEU A 767 -2.15 -4.84 -13.47
N PHE A 768 -2.03 -4.03 -12.41
CA PHE A 768 -0.91 -3.10 -12.26
C PHE A 768 0.37 -3.78 -11.77
N ALA A 769 0.25 -4.68 -10.80
CA ALA A 769 1.38 -5.28 -10.09
C ALA A 769 1.34 -6.83 -10.07
N GLY A 770 0.61 -7.45 -11.01
CA GLY A 770 0.30 -8.89 -10.93
C GLY A 770 0.26 -9.65 -12.25
N ARG A 771 -0.22 -10.90 -12.15
CA ARG A 771 -0.30 -11.86 -13.26
C ARG A 771 -1.13 -11.35 -14.44
N ALA A 772 -2.24 -10.66 -14.19
CA ALA A 772 -3.09 -10.13 -15.25
C ALA A 772 -2.33 -9.12 -16.11
N GLY A 773 -1.53 -8.24 -15.49
CA GLY A 773 -0.70 -7.27 -16.21
C GLY A 773 0.37 -7.92 -17.09
N LEU A 774 1.06 -8.94 -16.56
CA LEU A 774 2.06 -9.68 -17.34
C LEU A 774 1.42 -10.44 -18.50
N ALA A 775 0.26 -11.08 -18.28
CA ALA A 775 -0.49 -11.76 -19.33
C ALA A 775 -0.91 -10.79 -20.44
N ILE A 776 -1.39 -9.59 -20.09
CA ILE A 776 -1.74 -8.55 -21.08
C ILE A 776 -0.52 -8.06 -21.85
N PHE A 777 0.61 -7.82 -21.18
CA PHE A 777 1.85 -7.46 -21.89
C PHE A 777 2.26 -8.56 -22.88
N LEU A 778 2.31 -9.82 -22.45
CA LEU A 778 2.67 -10.94 -23.33
C LEU A 778 1.67 -11.11 -24.48
N GLN A 779 0.36 -10.92 -24.24
CA GLN A 779 -0.66 -10.91 -25.27
C GLN A 779 -0.43 -9.78 -26.30
N SER A 780 -0.04 -8.60 -25.85
CA SER A 780 0.17 -7.44 -26.72
C SER A 780 1.29 -7.65 -27.75
N LEU A 781 2.25 -8.54 -27.47
CA LEU A 781 3.35 -8.86 -28.37
C LEU A 781 2.88 -9.53 -29.67
N GLU A 782 1.70 -10.17 -29.66
CA GLU A 782 1.11 -10.73 -30.88
C GLU A 782 0.76 -9.62 -31.87
N ALA A 783 0.13 -8.54 -31.37
CA ALA A 783 -0.27 -7.40 -32.18
C ALA A 783 0.92 -6.60 -32.75
N THR A 784 2.07 -6.60 -32.05
CA THR A 784 3.29 -5.92 -32.49
C THR A 784 4.25 -6.84 -33.25
N GLY A 785 3.89 -8.10 -33.51
CA GLY A 785 4.76 -9.06 -34.22
C GLY A 785 6.01 -9.51 -33.46
N HIS A 786 6.03 -9.35 -32.13
CA HIS A 786 7.15 -9.73 -31.26
C HIS A 786 6.88 -10.99 -30.42
N ALA A 787 5.70 -11.61 -30.58
CA ALA A 787 5.36 -12.85 -29.90
C ALA A 787 6.17 -14.05 -30.43
N SER A 788 6.55 -14.93 -29.51
CA SER A 788 7.12 -16.25 -29.76
C SER A 788 6.27 -17.34 -29.12
N ALA A 789 6.48 -18.61 -29.49
CA ALA A 789 5.80 -19.73 -28.84
C ALA A 789 6.06 -19.80 -27.33
N GLU A 790 7.20 -19.28 -26.85
CA GLU A 790 7.51 -19.17 -25.41
C GLU A 790 6.66 -18.10 -24.73
N THR A 791 6.49 -16.93 -25.37
CA THR A 791 5.66 -15.84 -24.83
C THR A 791 4.19 -16.28 -24.68
N VAL A 792 3.69 -17.03 -25.65
CA VAL A 792 2.33 -17.61 -25.63
C VAL A 792 2.17 -18.58 -24.47
N ARG A 793 3.14 -19.49 -24.27
CA ARG A 793 3.13 -20.42 -23.11
C ARG A 793 3.18 -19.68 -21.78
N ALA A 794 4.01 -18.64 -21.67
CA ALA A 794 4.09 -17.83 -20.46
C ALA A 794 2.77 -17.11 -20.16
N ARG A 795 2.14 -16.50 -21.18
CA ARG A 795 0.81 -15.89 -21.07
C ARG A 795 -0.21 -16.91 -20.54
N ASP A 796 -0.30 -18.07 -21.19
CA ASP A 796 -1.27 -19.12 -20.82
C ASP A 796 -1.00 -19.68 -19.42
N HIS A 797 0.27 -19.75 -19.01
CA HIS A 797 0.65 -20.08 -17.64
C HIS A 797 0.15 -19.03 -16.65
N HIS A 798 0.34 -17.72 -16.89
CA HIS A 798 -0.20 -16.67 -16.02
C HIS A 798 -1.72 -16.75 -15.87
N LEU A 799 -2.43 -16.95 -16.97
CA LEU A 799 -3.89 -17.06 -16.98
C LEU A 799 -4.35 -18.32 -16.22
N SER A 800 -3.75 -19.49 -16.48
CA SER A 800 -4.12 -20.73 -15.79
C SER A 800 -3.81 -20.71 -14.29
N GLN A 801 -2.71 -20.07 -13.89
CA GLN A 801 -2.30 -19.91 -12.49
C GLN A 801 -3.11 -18.86 -11.74
N MET A 802 -4.06 -18.18 -12.40
CA MET A 802 -5.03 -17.32 -11.73
C MET A 802 -5.87 -18.08 -10.69
N ARG A 803 -6.02 -19.41 -10.83
CA ARG A 803 -6.64 -20.28 -9.82
C ARG A 803 -6.00 -20.16 -8.43
N LEU A 804 -4.70 -19.84 -8.34
CA LEU A 804 -4.01 -19.66 -7.07
C LEU A 804 -4.51 -18.43 -6.29
N HIS A 805 -5.13 -17.48 -6.98
CA HIS A 805 -5.63 -16.22 -6.45
C HIS A 805 -7.17 -16.16 -6.35
N ALA A 806 -7.84 -17.09 -7.03
CA ALA A 806 -9.29 -17.23 -7.05
C ALA A 806 -9.85 -17.68 -5.69
N LEU A 807 -10.95 -17.07 -5.28
CA LEU A 807 -11.75 -17.44 -4.12
C LEU A 807 -13.14 -17.89 -4.61
N GLU A 808 -13.65 -18.96 -4.04
CA GLU A 808 -15.03 -19.38 -4.27
C GLU A 808 -15.98 -18.29 -3.76
N ALA A 809 -17.02 -18.01 -4.52
CA ALA A 809 -18.03 -17.04 -4.16
C ALA A 809 -19.41 -17.48 -4.63
N PRO A 810 -20.51 -16.94 -4.06
CA PRO A 810 -21.85 -17.47 -4.27
C PRO A 810 -22.32 -17.49 -5.73
N ALA A 811 -21.93 -16.50 -6.54
CA ALA A 811 -22.32 -16.40 -7.94
C ALA A 811 -21.21 -16.87 -8.90
N GLY A 812 -19.95 -16.88 -8.46
CA GLY A 812 -18.83 -17.26 -9.30
C GLY A 812 -17.49 -17.24 -8.55
N VAL A 813 -16.56 -16.40 -9.01
CA VAL A 813 -15.20 -16.35 -8.45
C VAL A 813 -14.81 -14.93 -8.07
N ARG A 814 -14.38 -14.75 -6.82
CA ARG A 814 -13.69 -13.52 -6.37
C ARG A 814 -12.19 -13.66 -6.58
N VAL A 815 -11.50 -12.53 -6.61
CA VAL A 815 -10.04 -12.47 -6.74
C VAL A 815 -9.48 -11.68 -5.56
N VAL A 816 -8.42 -12.19 -4.93
CA VAL A 816 -7.67 -11.43 -3.90
C VAL A 816 -7.08 -10.16 -4.49
N GLY A 817 -7.19 -9.03 -3.79
CA GLY A 817 -6.60 -7.77 -4.21
C GLY A 817 -5.16 -7.59 -3.76
N ASP A 818 -4.64 -6.37 -3.96
CA ASP A 818 -3.32 -6.00 -3.44
C ASP A 818 -3.27 -6.15 -1.91
N GLY A 819 -2.07 -6.43 -1.39
CA GLY A 819 -1.87 -6.82 0.01
C GLY A 819 -2.30 -8.25 0.35
N MET A 820 -3.05 -8.96 -0.52
CA MET A 820 -3.47 -10.36 -0.32
C MET A 820 -4.31 -10.61 0.94
N LEU A 821 -4.79 -9.55 1.60
CA LEU A 821 -5.59 -9.66 2.83
C LEU A 821 -7.07 -9.72 2.55
N ARG A 822 -7.55 -9.11 1.46
CA ARG A 822 -8.96 -9.03 1.09
C ARG A 822 -9.13 -9.22 -0.42
N ALA A 823 -10.34 -9.54 -0.85
CA ALA A 823 -10.74 -9.50 -2.24
C ALA A 823 -10.83 -8.05 -2.74
N SER A 824 -10.68 -7.87 -4.05
CA SER A 824 -10.91 -6.59 -4.73
C SER A 824 -11.64 -6.80 -6.05
N CYS A 825 -12.60 -5.92 -6.34
CA CYS A 825 -13.32 -5.90 -7.61
C CYS A 825 -12.67 -4.98 -8.66
N ASP A 826 -11.78 -4.08 -8.26
CA ASP A 826 -11.33 -2.98 -9.13
C ASP A 826 -10.43 -3.40 -10.31
N LEU A 827 -10.19 -2.46 -11.21
CA LEU A 827 -9.42 -2.68 -12.44
C LEU A 827 -7.92 -2.87 -12.16
N ALA A 828 -7.34 -2.06 -11.30
CA ALA A 828 -5.89 -2.03 -11.08
C ALA A 828 -5.39 -3.27 -10.33
N THR A 829 -6.10 -3.70 -9.31
CA THR A 829 -5.67 -4.69 -8.32
C THR A 829 -6.55 -5.94 -8.28
N GLY A 830 -7.79 -5.83 -8.76
CA GLY A 830 -8.84 -6.80 -8.49
C GLY A 830 -9.37 -7.57 -9.70
N ALA A 831 -10.58 -8.10 -9.53
CA ALA A 831 -11.24 -8.99 -10.45
C ALA A 831 -11.53 -8.36 -11.82
N ALA A 832 -11.79 -7.05 -11.92
CA ALA A 832 -11.99 -6.40 -13.22
C ALA A 832 -10.72 -6.42 -14.09
N GLY A 833 -9.54 -6.22 -13.50
CA GLY A 833 -8.26 -6.37 -14.21
C GLY A 833 -8.01 -7.80 -14.69
N VAL A 834 -8.38 -8.79 -13.88
CA VAL A 834 -8.32 -10.21 -14.26
C VAL A 834 -9.30 -10.54 -15.37
N LEU A 835 -10.53 -10.01 -15.30
CA LEU A 835 -11.54 -10.19 -16.35
C LEU A 835 -11.04 -9.67 -17.69
N LEU A 836 -10.44 -8.48 -17.72
CA LEU A 836 -9.84 -7.94 -18.94
C LEU A 836 -8.72 -8.81 -19.50
N ALA A 837 -7.85 -9.36 -18.66
CA ALA A 837 -6.80 -10.26 -19.13
C ALA A 837 -7.36 -11.56 -19.74
N LEU A 838 -8.43 -12.12 -19.15
CA LEU A 838 -9.12 -13.28 -19.69
C LEU A 838 -9.81 -12.97 -21.02
N VAL A 839 -10.46 -11.80 -21.13
CA VAL A 839 -11.09 -11.34 -22.38
C VAL A 839 -10.04 -11.12 -23.46
N ALA A 840 -8.93 -10.44 -23.16
CA ALA A 840 -7.87 -10.13 -24.11
C ALA A 840 -7.24 -11.37 -24.75
N ALA A 841 -7.16 -12.48 -24.01
CA ALA A 841 -6.65 -13.75 -24.50
C ALA A 841 -7.72 -14.65 -25.15
N SER A 842 -8.98 -14.21 -25.17
CA SER A 842 -10.08 -14.97 -25.77
C SER A 842 -10.12 -14.82 -27.30
N PRO A 843 -10.62 -15.82 -28.05
CA PRO A 843 -10.78 -15.71 -29.49
C PRO A 843 -11.66 -14.54 -29.94
N HIS A 844 -12.61 -14.11 -29.10
CA HIS A 844 -13.51 -12.99 -29.39
C HIS A 844 -12.76 -11.66 -29.46
N ALA A 845 -11.78 -11.43 -28.58
CA ALA A 845 -10.98 -10.21 -28.58
C ALA A 845 -10.11 -10.08 -29.84
N GLN A 846 -9.70 -11.20 -30.46
CA GLN A 846 -8.96 -11.19 -31.73
C GLN A 846 -9.81 -10.67 -32.92
N THR A 847 -11.12 -10.52 -32.73
CA THR A 847 -12.06 -10.06 -33.79
C THR A 847 -12.57 -8.64 -33.59
N THR A 848 -12.22 -7.98 -32.48
CA THR A 848 -12.68 -6.61 -32.17
C THR A 848 -11.60 -5.58 -32.49
N ASP A 849 -11.91 -4.58 -33.32
CA ASP A 849 -11.02 -3.46 -33.64
C ASP A 849 -10.96 -2.39 -32.53
N GLN A 850 -11.62 -2.60 -31.38
CA GLN A 850 -11.68 -1.62 -30.29
C GLN A 850 -10.69 -1.95 -29.17
N PRO A 851 -9.89 -0.97 -28.71
CA PRO A 851 -8.87 -1.18 -27.68
C PRO A 851 -9.50 -1.40 -26.30
N LEU A 852 -9.15 -2.49 -25.61
CA LEU A 852 -9.66 -2.81 -24.26
C LEU A 852 -9.28 -1.78 -23.19
N LEU A 853 -8.14 -1.12 -23.34
CA LEU A 853 -7.64 -0.03 -22.50
C LEU A 853 -7.00 1.02 -23.40
N PRO A 854 -6.91 2.29 -22.99
CA PRO A 854 -6.31 3.37 -23.79
C PRO A 854 -4.80 3.18 -24.07
N LEU A 855 -4.18 2.17 -23.47
CA LEU A 855 -2.77 1.83 -23.57
C LEU A 855 -2.49 0.63 -24.52
N LEU A 856 -3.53 -0.11 -24.96
CA LEU A 856 -3.40 -1.37 -25.69
C LEU A 856 -3.76 -1.24 -27.18
N PRO A 857 -2.95 -1.80 -28.11
CA PRO A 857 -3.27 -1.76 -29.54
C PRO A 857 -4.56 -2.54 -29.88
N PRO A 858 -5.28 -2.16 -30.96
CA PRO A 858 -5.13 -0.94 -31.73
C PRO A 858 -5.80 0.23 -30.99
N VAL A 859 -5.02 1.15 -30.40
CA VAL A 859 -5.57 2.28 -29.62
C VAL A 859 -6.31 3.27 -30.53
N LEU A 860 -5.94 3.32 -31.81
CA LEU A 860 -6.55 4.19 -32.81
C LEU A 860 -6.55 3.43 -34.14
N ALA A 861 -7.72 3.07 -34.66
CA ALA A 861 -7.80 2.72 -36.08
C ALA A 861 -7.26 3.92 -36.90
N PRO A 862 -6.49 3.69 -37.99
CA PRO A 862 -6.10 4.76 -38.87
C PRO A 862 -7.38 5.45 -39.34
N VAL A 863 -7.56 6.71 -38.92
CA VAL A 863 -8.48 7.60 -39.62
C VAL A 863 -8.00 7.59 -41.07
N GLY A 864 -8.92 7.40 -42.00
CA GLY A 864 -8.65 7.36 -43.43
C GLY A 864 -7.74 8.51 -43.88
N PRO A 865 -7.17 8.43 -45.10
CA PRO A 865 -6.10 9.31 -45.56
C PRO A 865 -6.44 10.78 -45.28
N PRO A 866 -5.45 11.60 -44.85
CA PRO A 866 -5.68 12.99 -44.48
C PRO A 866 -6.38 13.71 -45.64
N ALA A 867 -7.46 14.43 -45.32
CA ALA A 867 -8.11 15.31 -46.28
C ALA A 867 -7.04 16.25 -46.85
N ALA A 868 -6.86 16.18 -48.17
CA ALA A 868 -5.95 17.05 -48.89
C ALA A 868 -6.27 18.51 -48.54
N ILE A 869 -5.29 19.21 -47.96
CA ILE A 869 -5.35 20.65 -47.85
C ILE A 869 -5.33 21.18 -49.28
N GLU A 870 -6.49 21.60 -49.79
CA GLU A 870 -6.54 22.35 -51.04
C GLU A 870 -5.72 23.63 -50.87
N PRO A 871 -4.76 23.90 -51.77
CA PRO A 871 -4.03 25.14 -51.74
C PRO A 871 -5.01 26.28 -52.07
N ARG A 872 -5.28 27.14 -51.08
CA ARG A 872 -5.95 28.42 -51.32
C ARG A 872 -5.16 29.19 -52.39
N ARG A 873 -5.84 29.52 -53.49
CA ARG A 873 -5.38 30.49 -54.49
C ARG A 873 -5.42 31.91 -53.95
#